data_AF-A0A812PGC9-F1
#
_entry.id   AF-A0A812PGC9-F1
#
_cell.length_a   1.000
_cell.length_b   1.000
_cell.length_c   1.000
_cell.angle_alpha   90.00
_cell.angle_beta   90.00
_cell.angle_gamma   90.00
#
_symmetry.space_group_name_H-M   'P 1'
#
loop_
_entity.id
_entity.type
_entity.pdbx_description
1 polymer ?
#
loop_
_entity_poly.entity_id
_entity_poly.type
_entity_poly.pdbx_seq_one_letter_code
_entity_poly.pdbx_strand_id
1 'polypeptide(L)'
;DRTRHELNQIGLPDGTPFMTDAEGVQHWTWARVTNNKEEELINKLQKYGVCLDEFTWQSFVELYDEVYEKQQSQLEPVGGELVRYVRIVKIWLWANVLNCRHTLVLRTKQQHSRTHVMNSPRVLSMRMSEEQGWQEAVVEALTGRLGISEALQREGLHVSEAAFRQEVEFSPSFPGLKTHYGISEVHVEVLNPHDQRWTSIGLPAGVEFTFVRTQESAGGETDTVVTRWGWTNSHELDAETACVKRKSIFPSWKDGSLRRRKQKSVHEQDRQVEIPEPLEIRGTHELVIGRIMEGKTTDWARARRAAEQIRSPKYTTKEFHDDITTAFPELRLYCLVQQEEDDITKSQSQTSSASITASGRSAFDEYQRTIGALFCVFWLMRQHLDGRECFAYGLNQDWLPRTQKDFTDENDSGHNDELQLEWQKRHDFYEHTDWAAFENLLIVAGLMKKGGPHDAERTLALLVLMVIHDLMKLDRLRPICSAKTFMGYKKGESIGDHDIALSYVLERHPLCLPSFAGLPGEQQKSIRFTHCKLDYNMGWLVQAEAPPGALFRAFRRVIQAGVSTNKDTSTEVAFYFIHWFADLAGAEPCPLQGCEKFVLKFPKQVLTSFVDSFPVVWNLGPKTETQVYEDYLEWRWQNLPSLGPVPADATAIAKMRLVIMAQNDGSEIIRALSQLDREDMEIICEELSLTGLSDQSFTKVIGPKPSGQRFAGSAFSDEESADRANREG
;
A
#
# COMPACT_ATOMS: atom_id res chain seq x y z
N ASP A 1 22.66 31.00 35.67
CA ASP A 1 23.30 31.95 36.59
C ASP A 1 24.51 31.27 37.23
N ARG A 2 25.73 31.73 36.89
CA ARG A 2 27.00 31.12 37.34
C ARG A 2 27.33 31.42 38.80
N THR A 3 26.50 32.22 39.48
CA THR A 3 26.69 32.62 40.88
C THR A 3 25.98 31.71 41.88
N ARG A 4 25.29 30.67 41.38
CA ARG A 4 24.55 29.71 42.20
C ARG A 4 25.49 28.81 43.00
N HIS A 5 25.33 28.83 44.32
CA HIS A 5 26.20 28.14 45.27
C HIS A 5 26.13 26.61 45.14
N GLU A 6 25.04 26.08 44.58
CA GLU A 6 24.87 24.65 44.32
C GLU A 6 25.84 24.14 43.26
N LEU A 7 26.28 25.01 42.34
CA LEU A 7 27.20 24.65 41.24
C LEU A 7 28.64 24.39 41.73
N ASN A 8 28.97 24.80 42.96
CA ASN A 8 30.27 24.49 43.56
C ASN A 8 30.47 22.97 43.75
N GLN A 9 29.39 22.20 43.88
CA GLN A 9 29.46 20.74 44.03
C GLN A 9 29.97 20.03 42.77
N ILE A 10 29.88 20.71 41.62
CA ILE A 10 30.43 20.24 40.34
C ILE A 10 31.65 21.07 39.92
N GLY A 11 32.32 21.75 40.85
CA GLY A 11 33.56 22.48 40.59
C GLY A 11 33.42 23.77 39.77
N LEU A 12 32.21 24.31 39.61
CA LEU A 12 31.98 25.61 38.97
C LEU A 12 31.95 26.74 40.02
N PRO A 13 32.32 27.99 39.66
CA PRO A 13 32.69 28.47 38.32
C PRO A 13 34.16 28.22 37.93
N ASP A 14 35.00 27.76 38.85
CA ASP A 14 36.46 27.70 38.66
C ASP A 14 36.93 26.52 37.78
N GLY A 15 36.02 25.63 37.40
CA GLY A 15 36.31 24.45 36.59
C GLY A 15 37.21 23.43 37.32
N THR A 16 37.09 23.34 38.64
CA THR A 16 37.88 22.43 39.46
C THR A 16 37.39 20.99 39.33
N PRO A 17 38.27 19.98 39.38
CA PRO A 17 37.85 18.59 39.41
C PRO A 17 36.96 18.28 40.61
N PHE A 18 35.98 17.40 40.46
CA PHE A 18 35.06 17.01 41.52
C PHE A 18 34.76 15.50 41.47
N MET A 19 34.13 14.96 42.53
CA MET A 19 33.82 13.54 42.65
C MET A 19 32.33 13.30 42.94
N THR A 20 31.79 12.21 42.42
CA THR A 20 30.42 11.73 42.74
C THR A 20 30.48 10.29 43.24
N ASP A 21 29.57 9.91 44.15
CA ASP A 21 29.65 8.67 44.93
C ASP A 21 28.47 7.70 44.74
N ALA A 22 27.53 8.01 43.84
CA ALA A 22 26.26 7.29 43.76
C ALA A 22 26.38 5.80 43.42
N GLU A 23 27.40 5.36 42.66
CA GLU A 23 27.61 3.95 42.28
C GLU A 23 29.12 3.61 42.12
N GLY A 24 29.97 4.21 42.96
CA GLY A 24 31.44 4.13 42.88
C GLY A 24 32.05 5.51 42.69
N VAL A 25 33.27 5.72 43.23
CA VAL A 25 33.94 7.02 43.20
C VAL A 25 34.33 7.36 41.77
N GLN A 26 33.58 8.25 41.13
CA GLN A 26 33.91 8.77 39.79
C GLN A 26 34.58 10.13 39.90
N HIS A 27 35.70 10.30 39.20
CA HIS A 27 36.47 11.54 39.16
C HIS A 27 36.16 12.30 37.87
N TRP A 28 35.67 13.53 38.00
CA TRP A 28 35.32 14.40 36.89
C TRP A 28 36.31 15.56 36.78
N THR A 29 36.75 15.87 35.57
CA THR A 29 37.59 17.04 35.28
C THR A 29 36.93 17.86 34.17
N TRP A 30 36.97 19.19 34.31
CA TRP A 30 36.47 20.08 33.26
C TRP A 30 37.52 20.19 32.14
N ALA A 31 37.14 19.79 30.93
CA ALA A 31 37.94 20.01 29.74
C ALA A 31 37.72 21.44 29.22
N ARG A 32 38.81 22.14 28.85
CA ARG A 32 38.70 23.40 28.11
C ARG A 32 38.18 23.11 26.70
N VAL A 33 37.01 23.64 26.35
CA VAL A 33 36.53 23.68 24.97
C VAL A 33 37.46 24.62 24.20
N THR A 34 38.37 24.06 23.39
CA THR A 34 39.34 24.82 22.58
C THR A 34 38.82 25.17 21.19
N ASN A 35 37.61 24.71 20.85
CA ASN A 35 36.99 24.87 19.55
C ASN A 35 35.74 25.76 19.68
N ASN A 36 35.85 27.04 19.32
CA ASN A 36 34.75 28.02 19.39
C ASN A 36 33.62 27.76 18.37
N LYS A 37 33.64 26.63 17.65
CA LYS A 37 32.67 26.29 16.60
C LYS A 37 31.26 26.08 17.14
N GLU A 38 31.12 25.61 18.38
CA GLU A 38 29.81 25.47 19.02
C GLU A 38 29.17 26.85 19.28
N GLU A 39 29.94 27.76 19.87
CA GLU A 39 29.53 29.15 20.09
C GLU A 39 29.31 29.89 18.75
N GLU A 40 30.12 29.61 17.73
CA GLU A 40 29.93 30.11 16.37
C GLU A 40 28.60 29.63 15.76
N LEU A 41 28.27 28.34 15.91
CA LEU A 41 27.02 27.77 15.43
C LEU A 41 25.81 28.40 16.12
N ILE A 42 25.87 28.53 17.46
CA ILE A 42 24.83 29.18 18.27
C ILE A 42 24.62 30.61 17.79
N ASN A 43 25.71 31.39 17.69
CA ASN A 43 25.65 32.78 17.24
C ASN A 43 25.11 32.89 15.81
N LYS A 44 25.50 31.97 14.92
CA LYS A 44 25.05 31.93 13.54
C LYS A 44 23.56 31.62 13.46
N LEU A 45 23.05 30.64 14.21
CA LEU A 45 21.62 30.31 14.25
C LEU A 45 20.78 31.47 14.81
N GLN A 46 21.20 32.04 15.95
CA GLN A 46 20.48 33.16 16.58
C GLN A 46 20.49 34.43 15.73
N LYS A 47 21.61 34.75 15.07
CA LYS A 47 21.73 35.92 14.17
C LYS A 47 20.69 35.93 13.06
N TYR A 48 20.29 34.75 12.57
CA TYR A 48 19.31 34.59 11.50
C TYR A 48 17.93 34.15 12.01
N GLY A 49 17.65 34.33 13.30
CA GLY A 49 16.32 34.15 13.88
C GLY A 49 15.90 32.70 14.14
N VAL A 50 16.83 31.74 14.15
CA VAL A 50 16.53 30.35 14.53
C VAL A 50 16.46 30.23 16.06
N CYS A 51 15.30 29.82 16.58
CA CYS A 51 15.07 29.69 18.01
C CYS A 51 15.68 28.38 18.56
N LEU A 52 16.77 28.49 19.32
CA LEU A 52 17.46 27.34 19.90
C LEU A 52 16.66 26.67 21.03
N ASP A 53 15.69 27.36 21.64
CA ASP A 53 14.82 26.77 22.67
C ASP A 53 13.91 25.66 22.10
N GLU A 54 13.74 25.61 20.77
CA GLU A 54 12.99 24.56 20.07
C GLU A 54 13.87 23.34 19.73
N PHE A 55 15.18 23.41 19.94
CA PHE A 55 16.11 22.31 19.70
C PHE A 55 16.25 21.46 20.96
N THR A 56 16.26 20.14 20.80
CA THR A 56 16.79 19.25 21.84
C THR A 56 18.32 19.29 21.81
N TRP A 57 18.97 19.01 22.95
CA TRP A 57 20.43 18.88 23.02
C TRP A 57 20.95 17.89 21.96
N GLN A 58 20.27 16.75 21.77
CA GLN A 58 20.64 15.76 20.76
C GLN A 58 20.54 16.35 19.34
N SER A 59 19.48 17.08 19.01
CA SER A 59 19.34 17.70 17.68
C SER A 59 20.41 18.76 17.42
N PHE A 60 20.83 19.50 18.44
CA PHE A 60 21.91 20.48 18.31
C PHE A 60 23.26 19.80 18.07
N VAL A 61 23.58 18.76 18.85
CA VAL A 61 24.81 17.95 18.64
C VAL A 61 24.80 17.30 17.25
N GLU A 62 23.66 16.76 16.82
CA GLU A 62 23.52 16.19 15.47
C GLU A 62 23.78 17.23 14.37
N LEU A 63 23.26 18.46 14.53
CA LEU A 63 23.51 19.55 13.57
C LEU A 63 24.99 19.99 13.60
N TYR A 64 25.59 20.08 14.78
CA TYR A 64 27.01 20.41 14.94
C TYR A 64 27.90 19.37 14.26
N ASP A 65 27.69 18.10 14.57
CA ASP A 65 28.41 16.98 13.96
C ASP A 65 28.24 16.99 12.45
N GLU A 66 27.02 17.22 11.97
CA GLU A 66 26.72 17.19 10.54
C GLU A 66 27.42 18.30 9.76
N VAL A 67 27.49 19.52 10.33
CA VAL A 67 28.09 20.68 9.68
C VAL A 67 29.61 20.69 9.82
N TYR A 68 30.14 20.42 11.02
CA TYR A 68 31.55 20.65 11.31
C TYR A 68 32.41 19.39 11.34
N GLU A 69 31.88 18.27 11.82
CA GLU A 69 32.65 17.02 11.96
C GLU A 69 32.54 16.14 10.70
N LYS A 70 31.32 15.93 10.21
CA LYS A 70 30.99 15.06 9.08
C LYS A 70 30.92 15.81 7.74
N GLN A 71 30.80 17.14 7.78
CA GLN A 71 30.69 18.01 6.60
C GLN A 71 29.65 17.51 5.57
N GLN A 72 28.53 17.00 6.08
CA GLN A 72 27.41 16.48 5.28
C GLN A 72 26.36 17.56 4.98
N SER A 73 26.48 18.71 5.63
CA SER A 73 25.67 19.88 5.34
C SER A 73 26.42 21.19 5.56
N GLN A 74 25.88 22.26 5.00
CA GLN A 74 26.40 23.60 5.16
C GLN A 74 25.30 24.57 5.54
N LEU A 75 25.67 25.64 6.25
CA LEU A 75 24.75 26.72 6.61
C LEU A 75 25.16 27.99 5.89
N GLU A 76 24.32 28.44 4.96
CA GLU A 76 24.55 29.66 4.18
C GLU A 76 23.43 30.67 4.36
N PRO A 77 23.74 31.98 4.48
CA PRO A 77 22.73 33.01 4.51
C PRO A 77 22.22 33.32 3.10
N VAL A 78 20.91 33.15 2.86
CA VAL A 78 20.25 33.42 1.58
C VAL A 78 19.01 34.28 1.83
N GLY A 79 18.95 35.46 1.21
CA GLY A 79 17.77 36.33 1.31
C GLY A 79 17.46 36.87 2.71
N GLY A 80 18.44 36.87 3.62
CA GLY A 80 18.26 37.29 5.02
C GLY A 80 17.90 36.16 5.98
N GLU A 81 17.75 34.93 5.48
CA GLU A 81 17.48 33.71 6.26
C GLU A 81 18.70 32.78 6.22
N LEU A 82 18.84 31.89 7.22
CA LEU A 82 19.87 30.85 7.20
C LEU A 82 19.31 29.57 6.59
N VAL A 83 19.98 29.07 5.55
CA VAL A 83 19.58 27.87 4.81
C VAL A 83 20.62 26.78 4.98
N ARG A 84 20.14 25.57 5.28
CA ARG A 84 20.94 24.36 5.39
C ARG A 84 21.00 23.61 4.06
N TYR A 85 22.16 23.47 3.46
CA TYR A 85 22.35 22.73 2.22
C TYR A 85 22.81 21.30 2.51
N VAL A 86 22.16 20.30 1.91
CA VAL A 86 22.49 18.88 2.08
C VAL A 86 22.56 18.22 0.72
N ARG A 87 23.62 17.46 0.45
CA ARG A 87 23.73 16.65 -0.78
C ARG A 87 23.38 15.20 -0.48
N ILE A 88 22.63 14.56 -1.36
CA ILE A 88 22.17 13.17 -1.20
C ILE A 88 22.35 12.43 -2.51
N VAL A 89 22.87 11.21 -2.47
CA VAL A 89 22.78 10.26 -3.58
C VAL A 89 21.62 9.31 -3.35
N LYS A 90 20.79 9.10 -4.37
CA LYS A 90 19.73 8.07 -4.42
C LYS A 90 20.08 7.06 -5.50
N ILE A 91 20.16 5.78 -5.13
CA ILE A 91 20.67 4.70 -5.96
C ILE A 91 19.54 3.72 -6.24
N TRP A 92 19.17 3.62 -7.50
CA TRP A 92 18.23 2.64 -8.02
C TRP A 92 19.00 1.44 -8.52
N LEU A 93 19.21 0.46 -7.63
CA LEU A 93 19.90 -0.77 -7.97
C LEU A 93 18.92 -1.76 -8.63
N TRP A 94 19.22 -2.16 -9.85
CA TRP A 94 18.42 -3.04 -10.69
C TRP A 94 19.08 -4.39 -10.90
N ALA A 95 18.26 -5.44 -10.96
CA ALA A 95 18.68 -6.75 -11.42
C ALA A 95 17.54 -7.42 -12.19
N ASN A 96 17.89 -8.21 -13.21
CA ASN A 96 16.94 -9.08 -13.89
C ASN A 96 16.80 -10.38 -13.10
N VAL A 97 15.66 -10.54 -12.44
CA VAL A 97 15.27 -11.74 -11.68
C VAL A 97 14.12 -12.39 -12.42
N LEU A 98 14.28 -13.66 -12.81
CA LEU A 98 13.27 -14.42 -13.57
C LEU A 98 12.81 -13.68 -14.85
N ASN A 99 13.74 -13.06 -15.58
CA ASN A 99 13.50 -12.24 -16.78
C ASN A 99 12.65 -10.98 -16.56
N CYS A 100 12.45 -10.55 -15.31
CA CYS A 100 11.78 -9.32 -14.96
C CYS A 100 12.76 -8.38 -14.25
N ARG A 101 12.67 -7.08 -14.57
CA ARG A 101 13.51 -6.07 -13.93
C ARG A 101 12.99 -5.74 -12.54
N HIS A 102 13.85 -5.90 -11.54
CA HIS A 102 13.55 -5.60 -10.16
C HIS A 102 14.44 -4.48 -9.65
N THR A 103 13.90 -3.64 -8.78
CA THR A 103 14.63 -2.62 -8.01
C THR A 103 14.79 -3.10 -6.58
N LEU A 104 15.99 -2.93 -6.03
CA LEU A 104 16.25 -3.17 -4.61
C LEU A 104 15.63 -2.07 -3.74
N VAL A 105 14.83 -2.46 -2.75
CA VAL A 105 14.16 -1.54 -1.82
C VAL A 105 14.34 -1.97 -0.36
N LEU A 106 14.38 -1.00 0.54
CA LEU A 106 14.45 -1.20 1.97
C LEU A 106 13.06 -1.58 2.50
N ARG A 107 12.95 -2.73 3.17
CA ARG A 107 11.71 -3.23 3.78
C ARG A 107 11.60 -2.85 5.24
N THR A 108 12.65 -3.10 6.01
CA THR A 108 12.69 -2.77 7.44
C THR A 108 14.06 -2.23 7.83
N LYS A 109 14.06 -1.33 8.81
CA LYS A 109 15.28 -0.84 9.46
C LYS A 109 15.08 -0.92 10.97
N GLN A 110 15.93 -1.69 11.64
CA GLN A 110 16.00 -1.74 13.09
C GLN A 110 17.23 -0.95 13.57
N GLN A 111 17.00 -0.05 14.52
CA GLN A 111 18.02 0.82 15.11
C GLN A 111 17.61 1.19 16.53
N HIS A 112 18.53 1.22 17.51
CA HIS A 112 18.22 1.47 18.93
C HIS A 112 17.03 0.63 19.47
N SER A 113 16.99 -0.67 19.14
CA SER A 113 15.91 -1.60 19.51
C SER A 113 14.51 -1.23 18.99
N ARG A 114 14.41 -0.25 18.08
CA ARG A 114 13.16 0.12 17.39
C ARG A 114 13.18 -0.39 15.96
N THR A 115 12.12 -1.09 15.57
CA THR A 115 11.94 -1.58 14.20
C THR A 115 11.02 -0.64 13.44
N HIS A 116 11.55 -0.01 12.40
CA HIS A 116 10.78 0.76 11.45
C HIS A 116 10.49 -0.10 10.22
N VAL A 117 9.22 -0.45 10.04
CA VAL A 117 8.71 -1.06 8.80
C VAL A 117 8.41 0.06 7.82
N MET A 118 8.92 -0.06 6.59
CA MET A 118 8.71 0.97 5.57
C MET A 118 7.35 0.75 4.90
N ASN A 119 6.44 1.70 5.05
CA ASN A 119 5.11 1.67 4.41
C ASN A 119 5.16 2.04 2.91
N SER A 120 6.29 2.57 2.44
CA SER A 120 6.54 2.87 1.03
C SER A 120 7.94 2.41 0.63
N PRO A 121 8.14 1.96 -0.62
CA PRO A 121 9.43 1.45 -1.05
C PRO A 121 10.48 2.55 -1.05
N ARG A 122 11.53 2.36 -0.25
CA ARG A 122 12.66 3.28 -0.18
C ARG A 122 13.88 2.69 -0.86
N VAL A 123 14.36 3.35 -1.90
CA VAL A 123 15.62 2.99 -2.55
C VAL A 123 16.82 3.36 -1.68
N LEU A 124 17.97 2.78 -2.00
CA LEU A 124 19.22 3.07 -1.31
C LEU A 124 19.54 4.57 -1.43
N SER A 125 19.77 5.23 -0.30
CA SER A 125 20.14 6.65 -0.29
C SER A 125 21.17 6.96 0.78
N MET A 126 22.04 7.93 0.52
CA MET A 126 23.12 8.32 1.42
C MET A 126 23.40 9.83 1.30
N ARG A 127 23.67 10.49 2.43
CA ARG A 127 24.13 11.88 2.43
C ARG A 127 25.58 11.92 1.95
N MET A 128 25.90 12.90 1.14
CA MET A 128 27.23 13.11 0.58
C MET A 128 27.94 14.19 1.38
N SER A 129 29.26 14.06 1.53
CA SER A 129 30.06 15.18 2.03
C SER A 129 30.19 16.27 0.96
N GLU A 130 30.58 17.47 1.38
CA GLU A 130 30.72 18.65 0.53
C GLU A 130 31.53 18.40 -0.75
N GLU A 131 32.73 17.82 -0.60
CA GLU A 131 33.67 17.64 -1.71
C GLU A 131 33.44 16.32 -2.48
N GLN A 132 32.59 15.43 -1.98
CA GLN A 132 32.41 14.10 -2.55
C GLN A 132 31.64 14.12 -3.88
N GLY A 133 32.19 13.40 -4.87
CA GLY A 133 31.53 13.13 -6.13
C GLY A 133 30.41 12.10 -5.99
N TRP A 134 29.38 12.15 -6.84
CA TRP A 134 28.28 11.19 -6.74
C TRP A 134 28.74 9.76 -7.04
N GLN A 135 29.75 9.57 -7.90
CA GLN A 135 30.33 8.27 -8.21
C GLN A 135 30.97 7.64 -6.97
N GLU A 136 31.76 8.40 -6.23
CA GLU A 136 32.38 7.97 -4.99
C GLU A 136 31.32 7.65 -3.93
N ALA A 137 30.27 8.48 -3.84
CA ALA A 137 29.16 8.24 -2.94
C ALA A 137 28.36 6.97 -3.28
N VAL A 138 28.23 6.61 -4.57
CA VAL A 138 27.62 5.34 -4.99
C VAL A 138 28.46 4.17 -4.48
N VAL A 139 29.78 4.24 -4.67
CA VAL A 139 30.70 3.18 -4.25
C VAL A 139 30.67 2.98 -2.75
N GLU A 140 30.76 4.06 -1.99
CA GLU A 140 30.68 4.03 -0.53
C GLU A 140 29.32 3.53 -0.04
N ALA A 141 28.21 3.95 -0.66
CA ALA A 141 26.88 3.50 -0.27
C ALA A 141 26.67 2.00 -0.50
N LEU A 142 27.11 1.46 -1.64
CA LEU A 142 26.99 0.03 -1.95
C LEU A 142 27.89 -0.81 -1.02
N THR A 143 29.09 -0.34 -0.70
CA THR A 143 29.99 -1.01 0.25
C THR A 143 29.43 -0.95 1.68
N GLY A 144 29.15 0.24 2.20
CA GLY A 144 28.78 0.45 3.60
C GLY A 144 27.35 0.09 3.96
N ARG A 145 26.46 -0.10 2.97
CA ARG A 145 25.03 -0.40 3.22
C ARG A 145 24.55 -1.73 2.67
N LEU A 146 25.28 -2.33 1.73
CA LEU A 146 24.95 -3.65 1.15
C LEU A 146 26.13 -4.63 1.21
N GLY A 147 27.33 -4.20 1.63
CA GLY A 147 28.49 -5.09 1.73
C GLY A 147 29.11 -5.48 0.39
N ILE A 148 28.77 -4.78 -0.71
CA ILE A 148 29.28 -5.10 -2.04
C ILE A 148 30.69 -4.50 -2.18
N SER A 149 31.71 -5.34 -2.36
CA SER A 149 33.10 -4.88 -2.48
C SER A 149 33.33 -4.04 -3.74
N GLU A 150 34.22 -3.05 -3.68
CA GLU A 150 34.52 -2.19 -4.82
C GLU A 150 35.01 -2.95 -6.07
N ALA A 151 35.66 -4.10 -5.86
CA ALA A 151 36.09 -4.98 -6.95
C ALA A 151 34.87 -5.57 -7.67
N LEU A 152 33.90 -6.09 -6.91
CA LEU A 152 32.67 -6.65 -7.48
C LEU A 152 31.79 -5.57 -8.11
N GLN A 153 31.75 -4.37 -7.54
CA GLN A 153 31.05 -3.23 -8.14
C GLN A 153 31.60 -2.89 -9.53
N ARG A 154 32.93 -2.83 -9.69
CA ARG A 154 33.58 -2.50 -10.96
C ARG A 154 33.38 -3.56 -12.04
N GLU A 155 33.40 -4.83 -11.66
CA GLU A 155 33.28 -5.95 -12.60
C GLU A 155 31.84 -6.29 -12.96
N GLY A 156 30.92 -6.06 -12.03
CA GLY A 156 29.59 -6.66 -12.07
C GLY A 156 28.42 -5.66 -12.16
N LEU A 157 28.68 -4.36 -12.05
CA LEU A 157 27.65 -3.32 -12.14
C LEU A 157 27.88 -2.38 -13.32
N HIS A 158 26.79 -1.95 -13.94
CA HIS A 158 26.76 -0.81 -14.85
C HIS A 158 26.14 0.39 -14.14
N VAL A 159 26.86 1.52 -14.07
CA VAL A 159 26.41 2.74 -13.39
C VAL A 159 26.09 3.80 -14.45
N SER A 160 24.85 4.30 -14.45
CA SER A 160 24.42 5.36 -15.36
C SER A 160 24.97 6.74 -14.94
N GLU A 161 24.86 7.73 -15.83
CA GLU A 161 25.00 9.12 -15.41
C GLU A 161 23.93 9.50 -14.37
N ALA A 162 24.28 10.42 -13.47
CA ALA A 162 23.37 10.89 -12.43
C ALA A 162 22.42 11.98 -12.95
N ALA A 163 21.13 11.84 -12.64
CA ALA A 163 20.15 12.91 -12.80
C ALA A 163 20.11 13.77 -11.53
N PHE A 164 20.29 15.08 -11.66
CA PHE A 164 20.29 16.00 -10.52
C PHE A 164 18.92 16.66 -10.33
N ARG A 165 18.44 16.70 -9.08
CA ARG A 165 17.24 17.46 -8.67
C ARG A 165 17.48 18.20 -7.37
N GLN A 166 16.71 19.27 -7.14
CA GLN A 166 16.75 20.05 -5.91
C GLN A 166 15.37 20.07 -5.25
N GLU A 167 15.35 19.94 -3.92
CA GLU A 167 14.15 19.98 -3.09
C GLU A 167 14.37 20.91 -1.89
N VAL A 168 13.31 21.58 -1.44
CA VAL A 168 13.39 22.52 -0.32
C VAL A 168 12.32 22.15 0.70
N GLU A 169 12.74 21.82 1.92
CA GLU A 169 11.85 21.40 3.00
C GLU A 169 12.35 21.92 4.36
N PHE A 170 11.45 22.03 5.33
CA PHE A 170 11.82 22.24 6.73
C PHE A 170 12.04 20.89 7.39
N SER A 171 13.22 20.70 8.01
CA SER A 171 13.53 19.46 8.72
C SER A 171 12.76 19.44 10.05
N PRO A 172 11.96 18.40 10.35
CA PRO A 172 11.34 18.27 11.66
C PRO A 172 12.36 18.21 12.81
N SER A 173 13.57 17.72 12.53
CA SER A 173 14.67 17.65 13.51
C SER A 173 15.34 19.00 13.78
N PHE A 174 15.18 19.99 12.90
CA PHE A 174 15.78 21.32 13.04
C PHE A 174 14.71 22.41 12.81
N PRO A 175 13.83 22.64 13.80
CA PRO A 175 12.75 23.63 13.68
C PRO A 175 13.29 25.02 13.30
N GLY A 176 12.57 25.72 12.43
CA GLY A 176 12.97 27.04 11.93
C GLY A 176 14.14 27.05 10.94
N LEU A 177 14.82 25.92 10.69
CA LEU A 177 15.94 25.85 9.75
C LEU A 177 15.52 25.23 8.41
N LYS A 178 15.45 26.07 7.38
CA LYS A 178 15.11 25.67 6.01
C LYS A 178 16.22 24.83 5.40
N THR A 179 15.90 23.68 4.81
CA THR A 179 16.87 22.78 4.19
C THR A 179 16.71 22.70 2.67
N HIS A 180 17.81 22.86 1.94
CA HIS A 180 17.93 22.64 0.49
C HIS A 180 18.65 21.31 0.24
N TYR A 181 17.93 20.34 -0.32
CA TYR A 181 18.47 19.04 -0.70
C TYR A 181 18.90 19.05 -2.17
N GLY A 182 20.19 18.84 -2.44
CA GLY A 182 20.70 18.51 -3.77
C GLY A 182 20.78 16.99 -3.94
N ILE A 183 19.90 16.41 -4.74
CA ILE A 183 19.76 14.96 -4.88
C ILE A 183 20.32 14.52 -6.24
N SER A 184 21.33 13.67 -6.21
CA SER A 184 21.86 12.94 -7.37
C SER A 184 21.19 11.58 -7.46
N GLU A 185 20.31 11.38 -8.44
CA GLU A 185 19.68 10.09 -8.71
C GLU A 185 20.52 9.29 -9.70
N VAL A 186 20.92 8.09 -9.30
CA VAL A 186 21.81 7.22 -10.07
C VAL A 186 21.13 5.88 -10.27
N HIS A 187 21.20 5.36 -11.49
CA HIS A 187 20.74 4.02 -11.79
C HIS A 187 21.92 3.07 -11.91
N VAL A 188 21.81 1.91 -11.27
CA VAL A 188 22.87 0.90 -11.21
C VAL A 188 22.28 -0.43 -11.61
N GLU A 189 22.83 -1.11 -12.59
CA GLU A 189 22.33 -2.39 -13.09
C GLU A 189 23.33 -3.52 -12.81
N VAL A 190 22.84 -4.64 -12.28
CA VAL A 190 23.60 -5.88 -12.11
C VAL A 190 23.68 -6.59 -13.46
N LEU A 191 24.88 -6.67 -14.04
CA LEU A 191 25.10 -7.18 -15.40
C LEU A 191 24.85 -8.69 -15.54
N ASN A 192 25.25 -9.48 -14.55
CA ASN A 192 25.00 -10.92 -14.51
C ASN A 192 24.43 -11.34 -13.15
N PRO A 193 23.10 -11.28 -12.97
CA PRO A 193 22.44 -11.63 -11.71
C PRO A 193 22.63 -13.09 -11.28
N HIS A 194 23.02 -13.98 -12.19
CA HIS A 194 23.27 -15.41 -11.93
C HIS A 194 24.67 -15.71 -11.37
N ASP A 195 25.55 -14.72 -11.29
CA ASP A 195 26.85 -14.89 -10.65
C ASP A 195 26.68 -15.13 -9.13
N GLN A 196 27.27 -16.22 -8.62
CA GLN A 196 27.17 -16.62 -7.21
C GLN A 196 27.72 -15.55 -6.25
N ARG A 197 28.56 -14.62 -6.72
CA ARG A 197 29.05 -13.50 -5.92
C ARG A 197 27.92 -12.55 -5.46
N TRP A 198 26.75 -12.59 -6.09
CA TRP A 198 25.58 -11.78 -5.69
C TRP A 198 24.66 -12.44 -4.67
N THR A 199 24.98 -13.64 -4.21
CA THR A 199 24.16 -14.35 -3.21
C THR A 199 24.01 -13.53 -1.91
N SER A 200 25.00 -12.69 -1.58
CA SER A 200 24.97 -11.80 -0.41
C SER A 200 23.87 -10.73 -0.48
N ILE A 201 23.37 -10.41 -1.67
CA ILE A 201 22.25 -9.49 -1.90
C ILE A 201 21.01 -10.22 -2.44
N GLY A 202 20.91 -11.54 -2.23
CA GLY A 202 19.73 -12.33 -2.53
C GLY A 202 19.53 -12.69 -4.01
N LEU A 203 20.51 -12.48 -4.88
CA LEU A 203 20.47 -12.90 -6.29
C LEU A 203 21.09 -14.30 -6.49
N PRO A 204 20.69 -15.07 -7.54
CA PRO A 204 19.73 -14.72 -8.60
C PRO A 204 18.24 -14.86 -8.22
N ALA A 205 17.93 -15.50 -7.10
CA ALA A 205 16.56 -15.82 -6.72
C ALA A 205 15.68 -14.58 -6.40
N GLY A 206 16.30 -13.42 -6.20
CA GLY A 206 15.61 -12.20 -5.78
C GLY A 206 15.05 -12.26 -4.36
N VAL A 207 15.64 -13.11 -3.51
CA VAL A 207 15.18 -13.30 -2.12
C VAL A 207 15.52 -12.10 -1.25
N GLU A 208 14.73 -11.87 -0.20
CA GLU A 208 15.06 -10.84 0.79
C GLU A 208 16.32 -11.20 1.56
N PHE A 209 17.09 -10.19 1.95
CA PHE A 209 18.31 -10.36 2.73
C PHE A 209 18.44 -9.30 3.80
N THR A 210 19.27 -9.61 4.80
CA THR A 210 19.52 -8.73 5.94
C THR A 210 20.99 -8.30 5.92
N PHE A 211 21.22 -7.01 6.11
CA PHE A 211 22.55 -6.43 6.26
C PHE A 211 22.67 -5.78 7.64
N VAL A 212 23.77 -6.07 8.34
CA VAL A 212 24.05 -5.60 9.69
C VAL A 212 25.31 -4.74 9.66
N ARG A 213 25.26 -3.56 10.29
CA ARG A 213 26.45 -2.71 10.50
C ARG A 213 26.43 -2.08 11.88
N THR A 214 27.61 -1.76 12.40
CA THR A 214 27.78 -0.96 13.61
C THR A 214 27.91 0.52 13.22
N GLN A 215 27.23 1.39 13.97
CA GLN A 215 27.27 2.84 13.79
C GLN A 215 27.57 3.49 15.14
N GLU A 216 28.56 4.39 15.17
CA GLU A 216 28.85 5.19 16.36
C GLU A 216 27.82 6.32 16.48
N SER A 217 27.14 6.37 17.62
CA SER A 217 26.22 7.45 17.99
C SER A 217 26.99 8.68 18.46
N ALA A 218 26.37 9.86 18.39
CA ALA A 218 26.98 11.14 18.78
C ALA A 218 27.44 11.21 20.26
N GLY A 219 27.02 10.23 21.10
CA GLY A 219 27.47 10.07 22.49
C GLY A 219 28.61 9.05 22.70
N GLY A 220 29.21 8.50 21.63
CA GLY A 220 30.29 7.50 21.72
C GLY A 220 29.83 6.05 21.97
N GLU A 221 28.52 5.82 22.06
CA GLU A 221 27.93 4.48 22.16
C GLU A 221 27.84 3.82 20.77
N THR A 222 28.16 2.53 20.68
CA THR A 222 28.09 1.76 19.42
C THR A 222 26.71 1.15 19.25
N ASP A 223 25.97 1.61 18.24
CA ASP A 223 24.63 1.11 17.91
C ASP A 223 24.69 0.12 16.75
N THR A 224 23.88 -0.93 16.78
CA THR A 224 23.81 -1.93 15.71
C THR A 224 22.60 -1.65 14.83
N VAL A 225 22.85 -1.33 13.56
CA VAL A 225 21.81 -1.09 12.55
C VAL A 225 21.60 -2.35 11.73
N VAL A 226 20.37 -2.88 11.77
CA VAL A 226 19.96 -4.03 10.96
C VAL A 226 18.98 -3.54 9.89
N THR A 227 19.30 -3.78 8.62
CA THR A 227 18.44 -3.41 7.48
C THR A 227 18.04 -4.65 6.71
N ARG A 228 16.73 -4.82 6.46
CA ARG A 228 16.20 -5.86 5.57
C ARG A 228 15.87 -5.26 4.22
N TRP A 229 16.39 -5.85 3.17
CA TRP A 229 16.21 -5.44 1.79
C TRP A 229 15.45 -6.50 1.01
N GLY A 230 14.67 -6.06 0.03
CA GLY A 230 13.92 -6.93 -0.87
C GLY A 230 13.95 -6.42 -2.30
N TRP A 231 13.84 -7.34 -3.26
CA TRP A 231 13.71 -7.02 -4.67
C TRP A 231 12.23 -6.83 -5.01
N THR A 232 11.88 -5.70 -5.61
CA THR A 232 10.50 -5.38 -6.01
C THR A 232 10.48 -5.12 -7.50
N ASN A 233 9.42 -5.54 -8.19
CA ASN A 233 9.28 -5.30 -9.62
C ASN A 233 9.34 -3.79 -9.91
N SER A 234 10.22 -3.36 -10.82
CA SER A 234 10.43 -1.93 -11.11
C SER A 234 9.17 -1.24 -11.65
N HIS A 235 8.28 -1.98 -12.33
CA HIS A 235 7.00 -1.44 -12.81
C HIS A 235 6.03 -1.08 -11.68
N GLU A 236 6.12 -1.75 -10.53
CA GLU A 236 5.31 -1.43 -9.35
C GLU A 236 5.79 -0.12 -8.69
N LEU A 237 7.12 0.11 -8.69
CA LEU A 237 7.72 1.35 -8.16
C LEU A 237 7.50 2.58 -9.06
N ASP A 238 7.55 2.42 -10.38
CA ASP A 238 7.39 3.55 -11.31
C ASP A 238 5.98 4.15 -11.24
N ALA A 239 4.96 3.33 -10.98
CA ALA A 239 3.59 3.78 -10.72
C ALA A 239 3.47 4.62 -9.43
N GLU A 240 4.23 4.28 -8.38
CA GLU A 240 4.27 5.04 -7.12
C GLU A 240 5.16 6.30 -7.21
N THR A 241 6.26 6.25 -7.96
CA THR A 241 7.25 7.35 -8.05
C THR A 241 6.83 8.43 -9.05
N ALA A 242 6.05 8.08 -10.09
CA ALA A 242 5.47 9.05 -11.04
C ALA A 242 4.53 10.06 -10.35
N CYS A 243 3.90 9.69 -9.24
CA CYS A 243 3.05 10.57 -8.43
C CYS A 243 3.87 11.72 -7.76
N VAL A 244 5.13 11.45 -7.39
CA VAL A 244 6.00 12.42 -6.68
C VAL A 244 6.65 13.43 -7.65
N LYS A 245 6.90 13.03 -8.90
CA LYS A 245 7.64 13.84 -9.90
C LYS A 245 6.88 15.07 -10.44
N ARG A 246 5.59 15.26 -10.13
CA ARG A 246 4.78 16.39 -10.65
C ARG A 246 4.95 17.73 -9.90
N LYS A 247 5.84 17.82 -8.90
CA LYS A 247 6.03 19.04 -8.07
C LYS A 247 7.15 20.02 -8.47
N SER A 248 7.88 19.79 -9.56
CA SER A 248 9.00 20.67 -9.93
C SER A 248 8.66 21.58 -11.12
N ILE A 249 8.43 22.86 -10.85
CA ILE A 249 8.43 23.95 -11.83
C ILE A 249 9.42 24.98 -11.29
N PHE A 250 10.57 25.21 -11.93
CA PHE A 250 11.32 26.50 -11.99
C PHE A 250 12.62 26.33 -12.83
N PRO A 251 13.24 27.43 -13.34
CA PRO A 251 13.93 27.45 -14.62
C PRO A 251 15.43 27.16 -14.53
N SER A 252 15.91 26.45 -15.56
CA SER A 252 17.30 26.05 -15.78
C SER A 252 18.28 27.24 -15.75
N TRP A 253 19.34 27.14 -14.94
CA TRP A 253 20.58 27.87 -15.21
C TRP A 253 21.36 27.15 -16.33
N LYS A 254 21.91 27.95 -17.25
CA LYS A 254 22.49 27.51 -18.51
C LYS A 254 23.68 26.58 -18.28
N ASP A 255 23.59 25.37 -18.81
CA ASP A 255 24.71 24.80 -19.55
C ASP A 255 24.21 24.23 -20.89
N GLY A 256 25.00 24.44 -21.93
CA GLY A 256 24.54 24.35 -23.31
C GLY A 256 24.38 22.90 -23.79
N SER A 257 23.16 22.47 -24.11
CA SER A 257 22.84 21.81 -25.39
C SER A 257 21.36 21.37 -25.47
N LEU A 258 20.79 21.63 -26.65
CA LEU A 258 19.60 21.04 -27.28
C LEU A 258 18.31 20.94 -26.45
N ARG A 259 17.46 21.96 -26.64
CA ARG A 259 16.02 21.94 -26.35
C ARG A 259 15.33 20.72 -26.99
N ARG A 260 15.11 19.66 -26.22
CA ARG A 260 14.04 18.69 -26.49
C ARG A 260 12.76 19.18 -25.83
N ARG A 261 11.84 19.65 -26.66
CA ARG A 261 10.45 19.94 -26.33
C ARG A 261 9.87 18.65 -25.70
N LYS A 262 9.60 18.64 -24.38
CA LYS A 262 8.85 17.55 -23.73
C LYS A 262 7.45 17.52 -24.34
N GLN A 263 7.29 16.67 -25.34
CA GLN A 263 6.01 16.25 -25.86
C GLN A 263 5.42 15.34 -24.77
N LYS A 264 4.35 15.77 -24.09
CA LYS A 264 3.46 14.81 -23.40
C LYS A 264 3.13 13.74 -24.45
N SER A 265 3.44 12.48 -24.17
CA SER A 265 3.13 11.41 -25.11
C SER A 265 1.62 11.43 -25.35
N VAL A 266 1.25 11.37 -26.62
CA VAL A 266 -0.15 11.33 -27.06
C VAL A 266 -0.89 10.09 -26.49
N HIS A 267 -0.15 9.10 -25.98
CA HIS A 267 -0.69 7.82 -25.48
C HIS A 267 -1.37 7.83 -24.10
N GLU A 268 -1.13 8.78 -23.19
CA GLU A 268 -1.80 8.74 -21.87
C GLU A 268 -3.28 9.18 -21.93
N GLN A 269 -3.64 10.08 -22.85
CA GLN A 269 -5.01 10.58 -22.98
C GLN A 269 -5.97 9.56 -23.58
N ASP A 270 -5.48 8.62 -24.39
CA ASP A 270 -6.30 7.58 -25.04
C ASP A 270 -6.66 6.40 -24.11
N ARG A 271 -6.15 6.39 -22.87
CA ARG A 271 -6.34 5.28 -21.90
C ARG A 271 -7.37 5.57 -20.81
N GLN A 272 -7.77 6.83 -20.67
CA GLN A 272 -8.60 7.34 -19.59
C GLN A 272 -9.93 7.88 -20.12
N VAL A 273 -10.97 7.88 -19.30
CA VAL A 273 -12.22 8.59 -19.63
C VAL A 273 -12.08 10.09 -19.35
N GLU A 274 -12.93 10.89 -19.99
CA GLU A 274 -12.99 12.32 -19.74
C GLU A 274 -13.33 12.60 -18.26
N ILE A 275 -12.54 13.47 -17.63
CA ILE A 275 -12.69 13.79 -16.22
C ILE A 275 -13.68 14.96 -16.08
N PRO A 276 -14.67 14.87 -15.17
CA PRO A 276 -15.57 15.98 -14.89
C PRO A 276 -14.81 17.23 -14.38
N GLU A 277 -15.38 18.42 -14.60
CA GLU A 277 -14.76 19.68 -14.14
C GLU A 277 -14.43 19.66 -12.64
N PRO A 278 -13.29 20.21 -12.19
CA PRO A 278 -12.95 20.33 -10.77
C PRO A 278 -14.06 20.95 -9.93
N LEU A 279 -14.27 20.43 -8.72
CA LEU A 279 -15.23 20.97 -7.76
C LEU A 279 -14.49 21.71 -6.65
N GLU A 280 -14.60 23.04 -6.65
CA GLU A 280 -13.99 23.90 -5.65
C GLU A 280 -14.82 23.92 -4.35
N ILE A 281 -14.15 23.78 -3.21
CA ILE A 281 -14.79 23.90 -1.89
C ILE A 281 -14.10 24.99 -1.07
N ARG A 282 -14.91 25.80 -0.37
CA ARG A 282 -14.43 26.84 0.55
C ARG A 282 -14.71 26.47 2.00
N GLY A 283 -13.71 26.62 2.87
CA GLY A 283 -13.84 26.49 4.33
C GLY A 283 -13.60 25.09 4.90
N THR A 284 -13.27 25.05 6.19
CA THR A 284 -13.05 23.83 6.99
C THR A 284 -14.29 23.54 7.83
N HIS A 285 -15.15 22.60 7.44
CA HIS A 285 -16.37 22.25 8.17
C HIS A 285 -16.43 20.75 8.50
N GLU A 286 -17.19 20.41 9.56
CA GLU A 286 -17.28 19.11 10.25
C GLU A 286 -17.72 17.90 9.38
N LEU A 287 -18.47 18.14 8.29
CA LEU A 287 -18.89 17.10 7.32
C LEU A 287 -19.01 17.68 5.89
N VAL A 288 -17.88 17.73 5.17
CA VAL A 288 -17.77 18.32 3.82
C VAL A 288 -18.74 17.67 2.82
N ILE A 289 -18.91 16.35 2.88
CA ILE A 289 -19.77 15.60 1.97
C ILE A 289 -21.23 16.07 2.02
N GLY A 290 -21.76 16.34 3.21
CA GLY A 290 -23.15 16.76 3.37
C GLY A 290 -23.45 18.11 2.73
N ARG A 291 -22.48 19.03 2.74
CA ARG A 291 -22.62 20.34 2.11
C ARG A 291 -22.58 20.25 0.59
N ILE A 292 -21.66 19.46 0.03
CA ILE A 292 -21.51 19.33 -1.43
C ILE A 292 -22.73 18.64 -2.04
N MET A 293 -23.26 17.66 -1.32
CA MET A 293 -24.41 16.86 -1.74
C MET A 293 -25.75 17.51 -1.37
N GLU A 294 -25.75 18.68 -0.72
CA GLU A 294 -26.96 19.41 -0.39
C GLU A 294 -27.75 19.76 -1.67
N GLY A 295 -29.02 19.37 -1.71
CA GLY A 295 -29.90 19.55 -2.87
C GLY A 295 -29.57 18.69 -4.09
N LYS A 296 -28.51 17.85 -4.04
CA LYS A 296 -28.20 16.88 -5.10
C LYS A 296 -29.12 15.67 -4.98
N THR A 297 -29.53 15.14 -6.13
CA THR A 297 -30.38 13.94 -6.20
C THR A 297 -29.84 13.01 -7.27
N THR A 298 -30.01 11.72 -7.05
CA THR A 298 -29.71 10.69 -8.05
C THR A 298 -30.73 10.78 -9.18
N ASP A 299 -30.25 10.80 -10.43
CA ASP A 299 -31.13 10.58 -11.57
C ASP A 299 -31.49 9.09 -11.62
N TRP A 300 -32.59 8.75 -10.95
CA TRP A 300 -33.09 7.39 -10.84
C TRP A 300 -33.50 6.79 -12.19
N ALA A 301 -33.88 7.60 -13.18
CA ALA A 301 -34.23 7.08 -14.50
C ALA A 301 -32.98 6.55 -15.19
N ARG A 302 -31.88 7.31 -15.16
CA ARG A 302 -30.57 6.88 -15.68
C ARG A 302 -29.99 5.72 -14.89
N ALA A 303 -30.05 5.78 -13.55
CA ALA A 303 -29.53 4.71 -12.69
C ALA A 303 -30.25 3.37 -12.94
N ARG A 304 -31.58 3.39 -13.05
CA ARG A 304 -32.38 2.19 -13.36
C ARG A 304 -32.14 1.71 -14.79
N ARG A 305 -32.06 2.63 -15.77
CA ARG A 305 -31.70 2.27 -17.15
C ARG A 305 -30.37 1.52 -17.18
N ALA A 306 -29.34 2.00 -16.48
CA ALA A 306 -28.05 1.35 -16.42
C ALA A 306 -28.11 -0.08 -15.86
N ALA A 307 -28.84 -0.28 -14.77
CA ALA A 307 -28.99 -1.60 -14.17
C ALA A 307 -29.87 -2.55 -15.00
N GLU A 308 -30.96 -2.06 -15.61
CA GLU A 308 -31.90 -2.86 -16.40
C GLU A 308 -31.34 -3.24 -17.77
N GLN A 309 -30.63 -2.31 -18.43
CA GLN A 309 -30.11 -2.50 -19.79
C GLN A 309 -28.71 -3.11 -19.84
N ILE A 310 -28.05 -3.35 -18.69
CA ILE A 310 -26.66 -3.84 -18.63
C ILE A 310 -26.39 -5.07 -19.51
N ARG A 311 -27.38 -5.97 -19.66
CA ARG A 311 -27.28 -7.19 -20.50
C ARG A 311 -27.86 -7.03 -21.92
N SER A 312 -28.31 -5.84 -22.31
CA SER A 312 -28.93 -5.58 -23.60
C SER A 312 -27.89 -5.47 -24.71
N PRO A 313 -28.01 -6.20 -25.83
CA PRO A 313 -27.06 -6.08 -26.95
C PRO A 313 -26.96 -4.68 -27.56
N LYS A 314 -28.00 -3.86 -27.38
CA LYS A 314 -28.05 -2.48 -27.87
C LYS A 314 -27.48 -1.45 -26.90
N TYR A 315 -27.09 -1.89 -25.70
CA TYR A 315 -26.58 -1.03 -24.65
C TYR A 315 -25.07 -1.21 -24.53
N THR A 316 -24.34 -0.17 -24.89
CA THR A 316 -22.87 -0.17 -25.04
C THR A 316 -22.17 0.30 -23.77
N THR A 317 -20.86 0.03 -23.64
CA THR A 317 -20.07 0.58 -22.50
C THR A 317 -20.09 2.11 -22.47
N LYS A 318 -20.16 2.76 -23.64
CA LYS A 318 -20.29 4.22 -23.73
C LYS A 318 -21.61 4.72 -23.16
N GLU A 319 -22.74 4.13 -23.55
CA GLU A 319 -24.04 4.52 -22.99
C GLU A 319 -24.16 4.21 -21.50
N PHE A 320 -23.51 3.13 -21.05
CA PHE A 320 -23.39 2.83 -19.62
C PHE A 320 -22.61 3.89 -18.88
N HIS A 321 -21.43 4.28 -19.39
CA HIS A 321 -20.64 5.38 -18.86
C HIS A 321 -21.45 6.68 -18.77
N ASP A 322 -22.15 7.04 -19.83
CA ASP A 322 -22.97 8.26 -19.88
C ASP A 322 -24.12 8.21 -18.85
N ASP A 323 -24.76 7.05 -18.69
CA ASP A 323 -25.82 6.87 -17.70
C ASP A 323 -25.30 6.96 -16.27
N ILE A 324 -24.21 6.27 -15.91
CA ILE A 324 -23.69 6.27 -14.52
C ILE A 324 -23.13 7.63 -14.11
N THR A 325 -22.42 8.31 -15.01
CA THR A 325 -21.84 9.63 -14.73
C THR A 325 -22.90 10.72 -14.61
N THR A 326 -24.03 10.56 -15.31
CA THR A 326 -25.20 11.44 -15.16
C THR A 326 -26.04 11.06 -13.93
N ALA A 327 -26.17 9.76 -13.65
CA ALA A 327 -27.03 9.24 -12.60
C ALA A 327 -26.56 9.60 -11.19
N PHE A 328 -25.27 9.44 -10.93
CA PHE A 328 -24.73 9.43 -9.58
C PHE A 328 -23.97 10.72 -9.26
N PRO A 329 -24.58 11.67 -8.53
CA PRO A 329 -23.91 12.92 -8.16
C PRO A 329 -22.66 12.69 -7.30
N GLU A 330 -22.55 11.57 -6.59
CA GLU A 330 -21.42 11.20 -5.75
C GLU A 330 -20.11 11.07 -6.54
N LEU A 331 -20.15 10.73 -7.84
CA LEU A 331 -18.94 10.66 -8.67
C LEU A 331 -18.22 12.02 -8.77
N ARG A 332 -18.93 13.13 -8.56
CA ARG A 332 -18.34 14.48 -8.50
C ARG A 332 -17.44 14.68 -7.28
N LEU A 333 -17.61 13.89 -6.22
CA LEU A 333 -16.81 13.99 -5.01
C LEU A 333 -15.36 13.53 -5.21
N TYR A 334 -15.05 12.81 -6.29
CA TYR A 334 -13.66 12.50 -6.65
C TYR A 334 -12.94 13.67 -7.33
N CYS A 335 -13.64 14.76 -7.65
CA CYS A 335 -13.09 15.90 -8.40
C CYS A 335 -12.72 17.11 -7.52
N LEU A 336 -12.52 16.92 -6.22
CA LEU A 336 -12.30 18.04 -5.28
C LEU A 336 -10.93 18.71 -5.44
N VAL A 337 -10.93 20.05 -5.49
CA VAL A 337 -9.72 20.88 -5.59
C VAL A 337 -9.76 22.01 -4.54
N GLN A 338 -8.60 22.36 -3.98
CA GLN A 338 -8.49 23.49 -3.04
C GLN A 338 -8.31 24.81 -3.78
N GLN A 339 -9.07 25.84 -3.40
CA GLN A 339 -8.61 27.23 -3.53
C GLN A 339 -7.76 27.53 -2.31
N GLU A 340 -6.49 27.91 -2.52
CA GLU A 340 -5.72 28.60 -1.49
C GLU A 340 -6.47 29.89 -1.15
N GLU A 341 -6.69 30.18 0.14
CA GLU A 341 -7.31 31.44 0.56
C GLU A 341 -6.45 32.61 0.06
N ASP A 342 -7.11 33.59 -0.55
CA ASP A 342 -6.52 34.79 -1.14
C ASP A 342 -5.67 35.57 -0.12
N ASP A 343 -4.37 35.31 -0.08
CA ASP A 343 -3.41 36.27 0.40
C ASP A 343 -3.12 37.24 -0.76
N ILE A 344 -3.59 38.48 -0.62
CA ILE A 344 -3.82 39.51 -1.67
C ILE A 344 -2.56 39.95 -2.47
N THR A 345 -1.41 39.27 -2.35
CA THR A 345 -0.14 39.73 -2.94
C THR A 345 0.49 38.85 -4.02
N LYS A 346 -0.16 37.78 -4.52
CA LYS A 346 0.40 37.00 -5.64
C LYS A 346 -0.58 36.85 -6.80
N SER A 347 -0.49 37.79 -7.73
CA SER A 347 -1.14 37.66 -9.03
C SER A 347 -0.41 36.64 -9.91
N GLN A 348 -1.20 35.76 -10.53
CA GLN A 348 -0.90 34.93 -11.71
C GLN A 348 0.06 33.73 -11.53
N SER A 349 -0.47 32.64 -10.97
CA SER A 349 -0.20 31.29 -11.51
C SER A 349 -1.40 30.37 -11.29
N GLN A 350 -2.17 30.11 -12.35
CA GLN A 350 -3.22 29.08 -12.37
C GLN A 350 -2.58 27.68 -12.33
N THR A 351 -2.40 27.11 -11.15
CA THR A 351 -2.21 25.67 -10.98
C THR A 351 -2.96 25.21 -9.74
N SER A 352 -4.16 24.68 -9.96
CA SER A 352 -5.00 24.02 -8.95
C SER A 352 -4.27 22.82 -8.34
N SER A 353 -4.07 22.83 -7.01
CA SER A 353 -3.51 21.70 -6.28
C SER A 353 -4.58 20.61 -6.11
N ALA A 354 -4.42 19.50 -6.83
CA ALA A 354 -5.30 18.34 -6.72
C ALA A 354 -5.25 17.76 -5.30
N SER A 355 -6.39 17.37 -4.71
CA SER A 355 -6.40 16.81 -3.36
C SER A 355 -5.71 15.43 -3.35
N ILE A 356 -4.76 15.24 -2.44
CA ILE A 356 -4.03 13.99 -2.21
C ILE A 356 -4.88 13.09 -1.29
N THR A 357 -5.00 11.81 -1.64
CA THR A 357 -5.68 10.77 -0.84
C THR A 357 -4.75 10.19 0.23
N ALA A 358 -5.26 9.47 1.24
CA ALA A 358 -4.41 8.79 2.23
C ALA A 358 -3.46 7.75 1.63
N SER A 359 -3.76 7.22 0.43
CA SER A 359 -2.91 6.29 -0.30
C SER A 359 -1.78 6.98 -1.08
N GLY A 360 -1.71 8.32 -1.03
CA GLY A 360 -0.74 9.12 -1.79
C GLY A 360 -1.11 9.31 -3.27
N ARG A 361 -2.27 8.82 -3.72
CA ARG A 361 -2.79 8.97 -5.10
C ARG A 361 -3.59 10.25 -5.27
N SER A 362 -3.70 10.74 -6.51
CA SER A 362 -4.54 11.90 -6.79
C SER A 362 -6.02 11.53 -6.75
N ALA A 363 -6.90 12.45 -6.38
CA ALA A 363 -8.34 12.23 -6.43
C ALA A 363 -8.84 11.85 -7.85
N PHE A 364 -8.13 12.34 -8.89
CA PHE A 364 -8.37 11.96 -10.28
C PHE A 364 -8.08 10.48 -10.57
N ASP A 365 -7.04 9.91 -9.96
CA ASP A 365 -6.74 8.49 -10.13
C ASP A 365 -7.84 7.64 -9.50
N GLU A 366 -8.34 8.02 -8.32
CA GLU A 366 -9.46 7.31 -7.67
C GLU A 366 -10.76 7.42 -8.49
N TYR A 367 -11.01 8.55 -9.16
CA TYR A 367 -12.11 8.65 -10.14
C TYR A 367 -11.96 7.63 -11.27
N GLN A 368 -10.80 7.59 -11.93
CA GLN A 368 -10.54 6.66 -13.05
C GLN A 368 -10.65 5.19 -12.62
N ARG A 369 -10.15 4.86 -11.42
CA ARG A 369 -10.26 3.52 -10.84
C ARG A 369 -11.71 3.13 -10.53
N THR A 370 -12.48 4.06 -9.97
CA THR A 370 -13.92 3.87 -9.71
C THR A 370 -14.67 3.57 -11.00
N ILE A 371 -14.38 4.31 -12.08
CA ILE A 371 -14.94 4.03 -13.42
C ILE A 371 -14.48 2.66 -13.94
N GLY A 372 -13.21 2.30 -13.78
CA GLY A 372 -12.69 0.99 -14.18
C GLY A 372 -13.38 -0.17 -13.46
N ALA A 373 -13.67 0.00 -12.17
CA ALA A 373 -14.42 -0.99 -11.40
C ALA A 373 -15.90 -1.08 -11.84
N LEU A 374 -16.54 0.05 -12.16
CA LEU A 374 -17.88 0.07 -12.76
C LEU A 374 -17.91 -0.61 -14.14
N PHE A 375 -16.88 -0.42 -14.96
CA PHE A 375 -16.72 -1.14 -16.24
C PHE A 375 -16.52 -2.64 -16.04
N CYS A 376 -15.74 -3.05 -15.04
CA CYS A 376 -15.62 -4.46 -14.67
C CYS A 376 -16.99 -5.09 -14.39
N VAL A 377 -17.84 -4.44 -13.58
CA VAL A 377 -19.22 -4.92 -13.32
C VAL A 377 -20.01 -5.02 -14.63
N PHE A 378 -19.94 -4.00 -15.50
CA PHE A 378 -20.62 -4.01 -16.80
C PHE A 378 -20.18 -5.18 -17.68
N TRP A 379 -18.87 -5.40 -17.81
CA TRP A 379 -18.29 -6.47 -18.64
C TRP A 379 -18.59 -7.86 -18.09
N LEU A 380 -18.49 -8.06 -16.77
CA LEU A 380 -18.85 -9.34 -16.14
C LEU A 380 -20.32 -9.70 -16.33
N MET A 381 -21.23 -8.71 -16.25
CA MET A 381 -22.65 -8.93 -16.54
C MET A 381 -22.92 -9.24 -18.03
N ARG A 382 -21.93 -9.09 -18.91
CA ARG A 382 -22.06 -9.22 -20.37
C ARG A 382 -21.15 -10.28 -20.98
N GLN A 383 -20.72 -11.27 -20.21
CA GLN A 383 -19.86 -12.35 -20.71
C GLN A 383 -20.41 -13.12 -21.93
N HIS A 384 -21.73 -13.12 -22.11
CA HIS A 384 -22.42 -13.75 -23.25
C HIS A 384 -22.45 -12.88 -24.52
N LEU A 385 -21.92 -11.66 -24.44
CA LEU A 385 -21.81 -10.66 -25.50
C LEU A 385 -20.33 -10.29 -25.66
N ASP A 386 -20.01 -9.00 -25.57
CA ASP A 386 -18.70 -8.38 -25.72
C ASP A 386 -17.91 -8.23 -24.41
N GLY A 387 -18.49 -8.71 -23.29
CA GLY A 387 -17.92 -8.47 -21.96
C GLY A 387 -16.57 -9.12 -21.74
N ARG A 388 -16.34 -10.32 -22.28
CA ARG A 388 -15.06 -11.04 -22.09
C ARG A 388 -13.92 -10.33 -22.83
N GLU A 389 -14.22 -9.88 -24.05
CA GLU A 389 -13.31 -9.14 -24.91
C GLU A 389 -12.98 -7.79 -24.29
N CYS A 390 -13.98 -7.02 -23.85
CA CYS A 390 -13.74 -5.74 -23.20
C CYS A 390 -12.95 -5.88 -21.88
N PHE A 391 -13.22 -6.94 -21.10
CA PHE A 391 -12.48 -7.22 -19.88
C PHE A 391 -11.00 -7.50 -20.16
N ALA A 392 -10.71 -8.37 -21.13
CA ALA A 392 -9.34 -8.82 -21.44
C ALA A 392 -8.57 -7.80 -22.28
N TYR A 393 -9.21 -7.25 -23.30
CA TYR A 393 -8.57 -6.41 -24.31
C TYR A 393 -8.80 -4.92 -24.07
N GLY A 394 -9.84 -4.50 -23.35
CA GLY A 394 -10.20 -3.07 -23.24
C GLY A 394 -10.89 -2.53 -24.49
N LEU A 395 -10.98 -1.20 -24.58
CA LEU A 395 -11.74 -0.47 -25.60
C LEU A 395 -10.82 0.36 -26.49
N ASN A 396 -11.19 0.49 -27.76
CA ASN A 396 -10.57 1.42 -28.70
C ASN A 396 -11.25 2.80 -28.65
N GLN A 397 -10.81 3.73 -29.52
CA GLN A 397 -11.35 5.10 -29.59
C GLN A 397 -12.85 5.16 -29.95
N ASP A 398 -13.37 4.13 -30.63
CA ASP A 398 -14.78 3.99 -30.98
C ASP A 398 -15.61 3.32 -29.88
N TRP A 399 -15.02 3.07 -28.70
CA TRP A 399 -15.65 2.37 -27.58
C TRP A 399 -16.07 0.93 -27.92
N LEU A 400 -15.33 0.29 -28.84
CA LEU A 400 -15.47 -1.11 -29.19
C LEU A 400 -14.33 -1.94 -28.58
N PRO A 401 -14.52 -3.25 -28.34
CA PRO A 401 -13.44 -4.10 -27.86
C PRO A 401 -12.22 -4.02 -28.78
N ARG A 402 -11.04 -3.85 -28.21
CA ARG A 402 -9.79 -3.90 -28.97
C ARG A 402 -9.59 -5.29 -29.57
N THR A 403 -9.03 -5.30 -30.77
CA THR A 403 -8.70 -6.49 -31.57
C THR A 403 -7.19 -6.58 -31.73
N GLN A 404 -6.69 -7.68 -32.28
CA GLN A 404 -5.26 -7.83 -32.58
C GLN A 404 -4.66 -6.65 -33.36
N LYS A 405 -5.45 -6.04 -34.26
CA LYS A 405 -5.00 -4.90 -35.08
C LYS A 405 -4.64 -3.68 -34.24
N ASP A 406 -5.30 -3.49 -33.11
CA ASP A 406 -5.05 -2.40 -32.16
C ASP A 406 -3.73 -2.58 -31.40
N PHE A 407 -3.08 -3.74 -31.54
CA PHE A 407 -1.78 -4.10 -30.95
C PHE A 407 -0.70 -4.36 -32.01
N THR A 408 -0.96 -4.00 -33.27
CA THR A 408 0.00 -4.13 -34.37
C THR A 408 0.18 -2.77 -35.04
N ASP A 409 1.40 -2.26 -35.12
CA ASP A 409 1.71 -1.10 -35.96
C ASP A 409 2.30 -1.58 -37.30
N GLU A 410 1.60 -1.35 -38.40
CA GLU A 410 2.07 -1.73 -39.74
C GLU A 410 3.26 -0.86 -40.21
N ASN A 411 3.55 0.27 -39.55
CA ASN A 411 4.53 1.27 -39.99
C ASN A 411 5.78 1.43 -39.11
N ASP A 412 5.90 0.72 -37.98
CA ASP A 412 7.02 0.91 -37.03
C ASP A 412 7.81 -0.40 -36.81
N SER A 413 9.04 -0.43 -37.33
CA SER A 413 9.92 -1.60 -37.31
C SER A 413 10.68 -1.80 -35.99
N GLY A 414 10.35 -1.08 -34.91
CA GLY A 414 11.07 -1.15 -33.63
C GLY A 414 10.24 -1.16 -32.34
N HIS A 415 8.94 -0.83 -32.39
CA HIS A 415 8.04 -0.84 -31.22
C HIS A 415 7.04 -2.02 -31.20
N ASN A 416 7.16 -2.95 -32.14
CA ASN A 416 6.18 -4.02 -32.35
C ASN A 416 6.25 -5.15 -31.29
N ASP A 417 7.42 -5.39 -30.69
CA ASP A 417 7.61 -6.53 -29.79
C ASP A 417 6.86 -6.39 -28.45
N GLU A 418 6.74 -5.17 -27.89
CA GLU A 418 6.05 -4.95 -26.62
C GLU A 418 4.52 -5.05 -26.76
N LEU A 419 3.94 -4.45 -27.80
CA LEU A 419 2.50 -4.52 -28.06
C LEU A 419 2.08 -5.94 -28.45
N GLN A 420 2.90 -6.64 -29.21
CA GLN A 420 2.66 -8.04 -29.55
C GLN A 420 2.74 -8.95 -28.31
N LEU A 421 3.68 -8.69 -27.39
CA LEU A 421 3.75 -9.38 -26.11
C LEU A 421 2.55 -9.07 -25.22
N GLU A 422 2.09 -7.82 -25.19
CA GLU A 422 0.87 -7.43 -24.48
C GLU A 422 -0.35 -8.17 -25.05
N TRP A 423 -0.53 -8.17 -26.37
CA TRP A 423 -1.58 -8.94 -27.04
C TRP A 423 -1.53 -10.40 -26.64
N GLN A 424 -0.35 -11.04 -26.68
CA GLN A 424 -0.20 -12.44 -26.29
C GLN A 424 -0.65 -12.68 -24.85
N LYS A 425 -0.24 -11.84 -23.89
CA LYS A 425 -0.68 -11.96 -22.48
C LYS A 425 -2.19 -11.81 -22.33
N ARG A 426 -2.79 -10.81 -22.99
CA ARG A 426 -4.25 -10.58 -22.95
C ARG A 426 -5.02 -11.74 -23.58
N HIS A 427 -4.53 -12.25 -24.70
CA HIS A 427 -5.13 -13.37 -25.40
C HIS A 427 -5.02 -14.67 -24.61
N ASP A 428 -3.84 -14.95 -24.03
CA ASP A 428 -3.63 -16.09 -23.14
C ASP A 428 -4.55 -16.05 -21.92
N PHE A 429 -4.75 -14.85 -21.35
CA PHE A 429 -5.73 -14.65 -20.28
C PHE A 429 -7.15 -14.95 -20.77
N TYR A 430 -7.57 -14.37 -21.90
CA TYR A 430 -8.92 -14.55 -22.43
C TYR A 430 -9.26 -16.03 -22.69
N GLU A 431 -8.36 -16.76 -23.36
CA GLU A 431 -8.57 -18.16 -23.75
C GLU A 431 -8.61 -19.11 -22.56
N HIS A 432 -7.79 -18.85 -21.54
CA HIS A 432 -7.57 -19.80 -20.45
C HIS A 432 -8.15 -19.36 -19.11
N THR A 433 -9.01 -18.34 -19.07
CA THR A 433 -9.75 -17.94 -17.87
C THR A 433 -11.00 -18.78 -17.72
N ASP A 434 -11.28 -19.24 -16.48
CA ASP A 434 -12.56 -19.87 -16.17
C ASP A 434 -13.66 -18.81 -16.02
N TRP A 435 -14.21 -18.40 -17.16
CA TRP A 435 -15.33 -17.47 -17.22
C TRP A 435 -16.59 -17.98 -16.50
N ALA A 436 -16.77 -19.31 -16.43
CA ALA A 436 -17.91 -19.90 -15.74
C ALA A 436 -17.83 -19.72 -14.23
N ALA A 437 -16.62 -19.74 -13.65
CA ALA A 437 -16.41 -19.40 -12.25
C ALA A 437 -16.84 -17.96 -11.94
N PHE A 438 -16.53 -17.00 -12.83
CA PHE A 438 -16.96 -15.60 -12.67
C PHE A 438 -18.47 -15.45 -12.80
N GLU A 439 -19.10 -16.16 -13.75
CA GLU A 439 -20.56 -16.16 -13.86
C GLU A 439 -21.22 -16.77 -12.61
N ASN A 440 -20.65 -17.84 -12.06
CA ASN A 440 -21.14 -18.45 -10.83
C ASN A 440 -21.08 -17.49 -9.64
N LEU A 441 -20.04 -16.65 -9.54
CA LEU A 441 -19.97 -15.60 -8.54
C LEU A 441 -21.14 -14.61 -8.66
N LEU A 442 -21.48 -14.17 -9.88
CA LEU A 442 -22.63 -13.28 -10.12
C LEU A 442 -23.96 -13.95 -9.75
N ILE A 443 -24.09 -15.25 -10.02
CA ILE A 443 -25.28 -16.02 -9.67
C ILE A 443 -25.44 -16.10 -8.15
N VAL A 444 -24.38 -16.48 -7.43
CA VAL A 444 -24.44 -16.61 -5.97
C VAL A 444 -24.60 -15.26 -5.28
N ALA A 445 -24.03 -14.18 -5.81
CA ALA A 445 -24.24 -12.82 -5.31
C ALA A 445 -25.68 -12.29 -5.54
N GLY A 446 -26.53 -13.06 -6.21
CA GLY A 446 -27.92 -12.71 -6.50
C GLY A 446 -28.08 -11.72 -7.65
N LEU A 447 -27.02 -11.43 -8.40
CA LEU A 447 -27.07 -10.52 -9.56
C LEU A 447 -27.70 -11.22 -10.78
N MET A 448 -27.52 -12.53 -10.89
CA MET A 448 -28.00 -13.34 -12.00
C MET A 448 -28.70 -14.60 -11.53
N LYS A 449 -29.58 -15.14 -12.38
CA LYS A 449 -30.11 -16.50 -12.23
C LYS A 449 -29.47 -17.40 -13.28
N LYS A 450 -29.15 -18.65 -12.90
CA LYS A 450 -28.60 -19.65 -13.83
C LYS A 450 -29.59 -19.86 -15.00
N GLY A 451 -29.17 -19.49 -16.21
CA GLY A 451 -30.01 -19.56 -17.42
C GLY A 451 -31.24 -18.64 -17.41
N GLY A 452 -31.29 -17.64 -16.52
CA GLY A 452 -32.44 -16.75 -16.33
C GLY A 452 -32.08 -15.26 -16.44
N PRO A 453 -33.04 -14.36 -16.17
CA PRO A 453 -32.80 -12.93 -16.17
C PRO A 453 -31.90 -12.51 -14.99
N HIS A 454 -31.26 -11.34 -15.11
CA HIS A 454 -30.55 -10.71 -14.01
C HIS A 454 -31.50 -9.94 -13.08
N ASP A 455 -31.04 -9.67 -11.86
CA ASP A 455 -31.75 -8.86 -10.87
C ASP A 455 -31.31 -7.40 -10.98
N ALA A 456 -32.17 -6.55 -11.54
CA ALA A 456 -31.86 -5.14 -11.77
C ALA A 456 -31.70 -4.36 -10.45
N GLU A 457 -32.43 -4.69 -9.39
CA GLU A 457 -32.30 -3.99 -8.11
C GLU A 457 -30.99 -4.35 -7.40
N ARG A 458 -30.61 -5.62 -7.43
CA ARG A 458 -29.31 -6.08 -6.90
C ARG A 458 -28.15 -5.52 -7.70
N THR A 459 -28.30 -5.45 -9.02
CA THR A 459 -27.31 -4.83 -9.91
C THR A 459 -27.17 -3.34 -9.59
N LEU A 460 -28.28 -2.62 -9.45
CA LEU A 460 -28.27 -1.21 -9.07
C LEU A 460 -27.59 -0.99 -7.71
N ALA A 461 -27.85 -1.86 -6.74
CA ALA A 461 -27.17 -1.80 -5.43
C ALA A 461 -25.64 -1.94 -5.57
N LEU A 462 -25.16 -2.87 -6.40
CA LEU A 462 -23.73 -3.01 -6.67
C LEU A 462 -23.15 -1.77 -7.35
N LEU A 463 -23.86 -1.18 -8.33
CA LEU A 463 -23.41 0.06 -8.98
C LEU A 463 -23.29 1.21 -7.99
N VAL A 464 -24.29 1.39 -7.11
CA VAL A 464 -24.25 2.40 -6.04
C VAL A 464 -23.10 2.15 -5.08
N LEU A 465 -22.89 0.90 -4.66
CA LEU A 465 -21.74 0.52 -3.82
C LEU A 465 -20.43 0.93 -4.49
N MET A 466 -20.21 0.56 -5.76
CA MET A 466 -18.99 0.90 -6.47
C MET A 466 -18.74 2.41 -6.54
N VAL A 467 -19.80 3.22 -6.68
CA VAL A 467 -19.65 4.68 -6.71
C VAL A 467 -19.16 5.24 -5.36
N ILE A 468 -19.65 4.70 -4.24
CA ILE A 468 -19.44 5.29 -2.91
C ILE A 468 -18.32 4.66 -2.09
N HIS A 469 -17.92 3.41 -2.40
CA HIS A 469 -17.06 2.59 -1.54
C HIS A 469 -15.73 3.27 -1.18
N ASP A 470 -15.15 4.01 -2.12
CA ASP A 470 -13.81 4.61 -1.99
C ASP A 470 -13.81 6.11 -1.71
N LEU A 471 -14.98 6.73 -1.53
CA LEU A 471 -15.08 8.17 -1.25
C LEU A 471 -14.23 8.59 -0.05
N MET A 472 -14.18 7.74 0.98
CA MET A 472 -13.47 8.06 2.22
C MET A 472 -11.94 7.85 2.14
N LYS A 473 -11.42 7.39 1.01
CA LYS A 473 -9.96 7.48 0.72
C LYS A 473 -9.53 8.94 0.52
N LEU A 474 -10.47 9.82 0.19
CA LEU A 474 -10.28 11.27 0.18
C LEU A 474 -10.37 11.80 1.62
N ASP A 475 -9.22 12.09 2.22
CA ASP A 475 -9.10 12.51 3.63
C ASP A 475 -10.04 13.68 3.99
N ARG A 476 -10.33 14.55 3.02
CA ARG A 476 -11.22 15.70 3.16
C ARG A 476 -12.70 15.35 3.34
N LEU A 477 -13.11 14.16 2.89
CA LEU A 477 -14.48 13.69 3.04
C LEU A 477 -14.70 12.95 4.36
N ARG A 478 -13.62 12.59 5.08
CA ARG A 478 -13.72 11.85 6.33
C ARG A 478 -14.42 12.68 7.41
N PRO A 479 -15.43 12.11 8.10
CA PRO A 479 -16.21 12.81 9.09
C PRO A 479 -15.45 12.93 10.42
N ILE A 480 -15.86 13.91 11.23
CA ILE A 480 -15.57 13.93 12.66
C ILE A 480 -16.67 13.15 13.39
N CYS A 481 -16.28 12.28 14.32
CA CYS A 481 -17.22 11.49 15.11
C CYS A 481 -18.05 12.42 16.01
N SER A 482 -19.37 12.49 15.80
CA SER A 482 -20.29 13.27 16.64
C SER A 482 -20.97 12.45 17.73
N ALA A 483 -20.93 11.12 17.60
CA ALA A 483 -21.42 10.17 18.59
C ALA A 483 -20.49 10.08 19.81
N LYS A 484 -21.02 9.66 20.97
CA LYS A 484 -20.21 9.46 22.19
C LYS A 484 -19.03 8.51 21.91
N THR A 485 -19.31 7.40 21.25
CA THR A 485 -18.33 6.46 20.69
C THR A 485 -18.89 5.85 19.40
N PHE A 486 -18.00 5.55 18.45
CA PHE A 486 -18.30 4.81 17.23
C PHE A 486 -17.08 3.99 16.81
N MET A 487 -17.17 2.66 16.87
CA MET A 487 -16.10 1.73 16.44
C MET A 487 -14.68 2.10 16.92
N GLY A 488 -14.56 2.55 18.17
CA GLY A 488 -13.28 2.95 18.80
C GLY A 488 -13.00 4.46 18.80
N TYR A 489 -13.70 5.25 17.98
CA TYR A 489 -13.55 6.71 17.93
C TYR A 489 -14.50 7.41 18.89
N LYS A 490 -14.01 8.42 19.61
CA LYS A 490 -14.79 9.25 20.54
C LYS A 490 -15.33 10.51 19.87
N LYS A 491 -16.31 11.13 20.52
CA LYS A 491 -16.84 12.43 20.07
C LYS A 491 -15.72 13.45 19.88
N GLY A 492 -15.69 14.09 18.71
CA GLY A 492 -14.70 15.11 18.33
C GLY A 492 -13.44 14.54 17.65
N GLU A 493 -13.25 13.22 17.61
CA GLU A 493 -12.12 12.61 16.91
C GLU A 493 -12.40 12.48 15.41
N SER A 494 -11.38 12.76 14.59
CA SER A 494 -11.42 12.47 13.16
C SER A 494 -11.38 10.97 12.92
N ILE A 495 -12.33 10.45 12.13
CA ILE A 495 -12.34 9.03 11.79
C ILE A 495 -11.30 8.81 10.69
N GLY A 496 -10.10 8.39 11.10
CA GLY A 496 -8.95 8.24 10.20
C GLY A 496 -9.02 7.02 9.28
N ASP A 497 -9.71 5.96 9.70
CA ASP A 497 -9.93 4.75 8.89
C ASP A 497 -11.06 4.99 7.88
N HIS A 498 -10.80 4.72 6.60
CA HIS A 498 -11.72 5.04 5.51
C HIS A 498 -12.97 4.14 5.49
N ASP A 499 -12.85 2.86 5.85
CA ASP A 499 -13.98 1.93 5.91
C ASP A 499 -14.91 2.29 7.09
N ILE A 500 -14.32 2.62 8.25
CA ILE A 500 -15.08 3.09 9.41
C ILE A 500 -15.74 4.45 9.12
N ALA A 501 -15.03 5.36 8.42
CA ALA A 501 -15.57 6.65 8.01
C ALA A 501 -16.80 6.49 7.09
N LEU A 502 -16.74 5.58 6.13
CA LEU A 502 -17.88 5.34 5.24
C LEU A 502 -19.03 4.70 6.00
N SER A 503 -18.75 3.70 6.84
CA SER A 503 -19.75 3.08 7.73
C SER A 503 -20.47 4.12 8.60
N TYR A 504 -19.72 5.09 9.13
CA TYR A 504 -20.29 6.20 9.90
C TYR A 504 -21.27 7.03 9.08
N VAL A 505 -20.91 7.40 7.84
CA VAL A 505 -21.79 8.15 6.94
C VAL A 505 -23.03 7.33 6.57
N LEU A 506 -22.89 6.05 6.23
CA LEU A 506 -24.00 5.17 5.85
C LEU A 506 -25.01 4.94 7.00
N GLU A 507 -24.54 4.94 8.25
CA GLU A 507 -25.39 4.75 9.44
C GLU A 507 -26.02 6.06 9.94
N ARG A 508 -25.22 7.13 10.03
CA ARG A 508 -25.63 8.38 10.71
C ARG A 508 -26.08 9.48 9.76
N HIS A 509 -25.56 9.49 8.55
CA HIS A 509 -25.77 10.56 7.58
C HIS A 509 -26.13 10.01 6.18
N PRO A 510 -27.05 9.01 6.07
CA PRO A 510 -27.31 8.36 4.79
C PRO A 510 -27.75 9.34 3.70
N LEU A 511 -28.47 10.41 4.07
CA LEU A 511 -28.93 11.45 3.14
C LEU A 511 -27.79 12.25 2.47
N CYS A 512 -26.56 12.17 2.98
CA CYS A 512 -25.39 12.75 2.31
C CYS A 512 -24.95 11.95 1.08
N LEU A 513 -25.46 10.73 0.91
CA LEU A 513 -25.22 9.84 -0.22
C LEU A 513 -26.58 9.50 -0.86
N PRO A 514 -27.16 10.38 -1.70
CA PRO A 514 -28.52 10.25 -2.21
C PRO A 514 -28.78 8.93 -2.95
N SER A 515 -27.78 8.39 -3.65
CA SER A 515 -27.88 7.09 -4.33
C SER A 515 -28.04 5.95 -3.33
N PHE A 516 -27.30 5.94 -2.23
CA PHE A 516 -27.47 4.96 -1.15
C PHE A 516 -28.81 5.16 -0.42
N ALA A 517 -29.13 6.40 -0.04
CA ALA A 517 -30.33 6.71 0.74
C ALA A 517 -31.63 6.31 0.03
N GLY A 518 -31.68 6.42 -1.30
CA GLY A 518 -32.88 6.07 -2.08
C GLY A 518 -32.97 4.60 -2.49
N LEU A 519 -31.98 3.76 -2.15
CA LEU A 519 -32.10 2.31 -2.35
C LEU A 519 -33.14 1.70 -1.42
N PRO A 520 -33.77 0.57 -1.80
CA PRO A 520 -34.58 -0.23 -0.88
C PRO A 520 -33.78 -0.62 0.37
N GLY A 521 -34.42 -0.64 1.54
CA GLY A 521 -33.76 -0.92 2.81
C GLY A 521 -33.00 -2.25 2.84
N GLU A 522 -33.45 -3.25 2.09
CA GLU A 522 -32.74 -4.52 1.93
C GLU A 522 -31.41 -4.39 1.19
N GLN A 523 -31.34 -3.54 0.16
CA GLN A 523 -30.09 -3.29 -0.55
C GLN A 523 -29.14 -2.40 0.27
N GLN A 524 -29.69 -1.44 1.03
CA GLN A 524 -28.88 -0.65 1.97
C GLN A 524 -28.19 -1.54 3.02
N LYS A 525 -28.88 -2.59 3.51
CA LYS A 525 -28.28 -3.56 4.45
C LYS A 525 -27.13 -4.33 3.80
N SER A 526 -27.28 -4.77 2.55
CA SER A 526 -26.22 -5.45 1.81
C SER A 526 -24.99 -4.57 1.61
N ILE A 527 -25.17 -3.29 1.28
CA ILE A 527 -24.07 -2.32 1.18
C ILE A 527 -23.42 -2.06 2.55
N ARG A 528 -24.20 -1.98 3.63
CA ARG A 528 -23.61 -1.87 4.98
C ARG A 528 -22.81 -3.11 5.37
N PHE A 529 -23.24 -4.29 4.95
CA PHE A 529 -22.52 -5.54 5.19
C PHE A 529 -21.13 -5.51 4.56
N THR A 530 -20.97 -4.96 3.34
CA THR A 530 -19.66 -4.92 2.65
C THR A 530 -18.63 -4.01 3.31
N HIS A 531 -19.07 -3.05 4.14
CA HIS A 531 -18.19 -2.13 4.88
C HIS A 531 -18.06 -2.48 6.38
N CYS A 532 -18.61 -3.60 6.82
CA CYS A 532 -18.34 -4.09 8.16
C CYS A 532 -16.85 -4.44 8.28
N LYS A 533 -16.25 -4.26 9.47
CA LYS A 533 -14.88 -4.69 9.72
C LYS A 533 -14.80 -6.22 9.76
N LEU A 534 -14.54 -6.83 8.59
CA LEU A 534 -14.47 -8.29 8.43
C LEU A 534 -13.13 -8.87 8.90
N ASP A 535 -12.08 -8.03 9.01
CA ASP A 535 -10.68 -8.42 9.26
C ASP A 535 -10.20 -9.62 8.43
N TYR A 536 -10.75 -9.74 7.22
CA TYR A 536 -10.52 -10.87 6.34
C TYR A 536 -9.39 -10.56 5.36
N ASN A 537 -8.28 -11.28 5.50
CA ASN A 537 -7.18 -11.22 4.54
C ASN A 537 -7.20 -12.46 3.65
N MET A 538 -7.63 -12.27 2.41
CA MET A 538 -7.71 -13.34 1.42
C MET A 538 -6.33 -13.90 1.03
N GLY A 539 -5.27 -13.07 1.01
CA GLY A 539 -3.91 -13.52 0.69
C GLY A 539 -3.41 -14.57 1.68
N TRP A 540 -3.65 -14.33 2.97
CA TRP A 540 -3.34 -15.29 4.03
C TRP A 540 -4.12 -16.61 3.90
N LEU A 541 -5.36 -16.59 3.39
CA LEU A 541 -6.08 -17.82 3.06
C LEU A 541 -5.44 -18.53 1.86
N VAL A 542 -5.17 -17.79 0.77
CA VAL A 542 -4.61 -18.36 -0.47
C VAL A 542 -3.26 -19.04 -0.24
N GLN A 543 -2.48 -18.53 0.72
CA GLN A 543 -1.18 -19.07 1.12
C GLN A 543 -1.25 -20.06 2.30
N ALA A 544 -2.41 -20.21 2.94
CA ALA A 544 -2.59 -20.99 4.17
C ALA A 544 -1.66 -20.57 5.34
N GLU A 545 -1.18 -19.32 5.35
CA GLU A 545 -0.22 -18.80 6.34
C GLU A 545 -0.83 -18.57 7.71
N ALA A 546 -2.04 -18.01 7.75
CA ALA A 546 -2.70 -17.65 8.99
C ALA A 546 -3.60 -18.79 9.49
N PRO A 547 -3.75 -18.95 10.82
CA PRO A 547 -4.70 -19.89 11.40
C PRO A 547 -6.16 -19.42 11.20
N PRO A 548 -7.15 -20.33 11.23
CA PRO A 548 -8.56 -20.00 10.96
C PRO A 548 -9.12 -18.88 11.86
N GLY A 549 -8.70 -18.81 13.12
CA GLY A 549 -9.13 -17.77 14.06
C GLY A 549 -8.64 -16.36 13.73
N ALA A 550 -7.52 -16.23 13.01
CA ALA A 550 -7.04 -14.95 12.51
C ALA A 550 -7.76 -14.57 11.20
N LEU A 551 -8.10 -15.56 10.37
CA LEU A 551 -8.76 -15.34 9.08
C LEU A 551 -10.26 -15.03 9.22
N PHE A 552 -10.98 -15.82 10.01
CA PHE A 552 -12.43 -15.93 9.86
C PHE A 552 -13.24 -15.46 11.07
N ARG A 553 -12.63 -15.25 12.24
CA ARG A 553 -13.35 -14.97 13.49
C ARG A 553 -14.19 -13.69 13.42
N ALA A 554 -13.62 -12.59 12.96
CA ALA A 554 -14.35 -11.33 12.82
C ALA A 554 -15.43 -11.43 11.73
N PHE A 555 -15.07 -11.97 10.56
CA PHE A 555 -15.99 -12.22 9.45
C PHE A 555 -17.20 -13.07 9.87
N ARG A 556 -16.95 -14.19 10.55
CA ARG A 556 -18.01 -15.09 11.02
C ARG A 556 -18.92 -14.43 12.06
N ARG A 557 -18.37 -13.60 12.96
CA ARG A 557 -19.20 -12.82 13.91
C ARG A 557 -20.15 -11.87 13.19
N VAL A 558 -19.67 -11.16 12.16
CA VAL A 558 -20.50 -10.25 11.35
C VAL A 558 -21.60 -11.04 10.63
N ILE A 559 -21.23 -12.17 10.02
CA ILE A 559 -22.18 -13.11 9.41
C ILE A 559 -23.25 -13.54 10.42
N GLN A 560 -22.86 -14.04 11.59
CA GLN A 560 -23.79 -14.54 12.61
C GLN A 560 -24.70 -13.44 13.17
N ALA A 561 -24.19 -12.21 13.32
CA ALA A 561 -25.01 -11.07 13.69
C ALA A 561 -26.07 -10.75 12.62
N GLY A 562 -25.71 -10.86 11.34
CA GLY A 562 -26.61 -10.65 10.19
C GLY A 562 -27.59 -11.80 9.90
N VAL A 563 -27.28 -13.04 10.29
CA VAL A 563 -28.10 -14.26 10.09
C VAL A 563 -29.49 -14.16 10.75
N SER A 564 -29.69 -13.23 11.68
CA SER A 564 -31.01 -12.88 12.24
C SER A 564 -32.03 -12.35 11.20
N THR A 565 -31.63 -12.18 9.93
CA THR A 565 -32.46 -11.64 8.84
C THR A 565 -32.79 -12.63 7.70
N ASN A 566 -33.07 -13.91 7.97
CA ASN A 566 -33.76 -14.87 7.05
C ASN A 566 -33.22 -15.02 5.60
N LYS A 567 -32.06 -14.48 5.25
CA LYS A 567 -31.45 -14.55 3.92
C LYS A 567 -30.32 -15.59 3.89
N ASP A 568 -30.09 -16.14 2.70
CA ASP A 568 -28.96 -17.01 2.42
C ASP A 568 -27.65 -16.22 2.60
N THR A 569 -26.94 -16.49 3.69
CA THR A 569 -25.66 -15.85 4.05
C THR A 569 -24.64 -15.91 2.91
N SER A 570 -24.67 -16.97 2.10
CA SER A 570 -23.75 -17.12 0.97
C SER A 570 -23.91 -15.99 -0.06
N THR A 571 -25.14 -15.46 -0.20
CA THR A 571 -25.46 -14.39 -1.15
C THR A 571 -24.82 -13.05 -0.76
N GLU A 572 -24.83 -12.70 0.52
CA GLU A 572 -24.22 -11.44 0.99
C GLU A 572 -22.69 -11.53 0.99
N VAL A 573 -22.14 -12.69 1.34
CA VAL A 573 -20.69 -12.95 1.24
C VAL A 573 -20.22 -12.90 -0.22
N ALA A 574 -20.96 -13.51 -1.14
CA ALA A 574 -20.66 -13.42 -2.58
C ALA A 574 -20.81 -11.99 -3.11
N PHE A 575 -21.79 -11.22 -2.62
CA PHE A 575 -21.95 -9.80 -2.95
C PHE A 575 -20.75 -8.95 -2.50
N TYR A 576 -20.20 -9.23 -1.32
CA TYR A 576 -18.93 -8.64 -0.88
C TYR A 576 -17.76 -9.01 -1.81
N PHE A 577 -17.66 -10.28 -2.23
CA PHE A 577 -16.57 -10.71 -3.10
C PHE A 577 -16.62 -10.16 -4.51
N ILE A 578 -17.81 -9.99 -5.11
CA ILE A 578 -17.91 -9.35 -6.42
C ILE A 578 -17.53 -7.87 -6.37
N HIS A 579 -17.90 -7.15 -5.30
CA HIS A 579 -17.44 -5.79 -5.06
C HIS A 579 -15.91 -5.73 -4.97
N TRP A 580 -15.31 -6.56 -4.12
CA TRP A 580 -13.86 -6.61 -3.95
C TRP A 580 -13.13 -6.96 -5.25
N PHE A 581 -13.66 -7.94 -5.99
CA PHE A 581 -13.12 -8.34 -7.29
C PHE A 581 -13.17 -7.17 -8.29
N ALA A 582 -14.28 -6.43 -8.34
CA ALA A 582 -14.43 -5.29 -9.22
C ALA A 582 -13.51 -4.12 -8.85
N ASP A 583 -13.37 -3.78 -7.57
CA ASP A 583 -12.41 -2.77 -7.08
C ASP A 583 -10.97 -3.13 -7.49
N LEU A 584 -10.56 -4.38 -7.24
CA LEU A 584 -9.22 -4.84 -7.61
C LEU A 584 -9.01 -4.85 -9.13
N ALA A 585 -10.03 -5.21 -9.92
CA ALA A 585 -9.98 -5.12 -11.38
C ALA A 585 -9.76 -3.68 -11.86
N GLY A 586 -10.38 -2.72 -11.19
CA GLY A 586 -10.26 -1.29 -11.43
C GLY A 586 -9.06 -0.61 -10.75
N ALA A 587 -8.11 -1.37 -10.17
CA ALA A 587 -7.00 -0.79 -9.41
C ALA A 587 -6.04 0.10 -10.23
N GLU A 588 -6.06 -0.03 -11.55
CA GLU A 588 -5.28 0.77 -12.50
C GLU A 588 -6.12 1.96 -13.01
N PRO A 589 -5.59 3.20 -13.00
CA PRO A 589 -6.34 4.40 -13.39
C PRO A 589 -6.43 4.56 -14.93
N CYS A 590 -6.72 3.47 -15.65
CA CYS A 590 -6.79 3.38 -17.10
C CYS A 590 -8.03 2.59 -17.54
N PRO A 591 -9.25 3.06 -17.25
CA PRO A 591 -10.48 2.28 -17.44
C PRO A 591 -10.72 1.82 -18.89
N LEU A 592 -10.18 2.51 -19.89
CA LEU A 592 -10.33 2.11 -21.30
C LEU A 592 -9.42 0.92 -21.67
N GLN A 593 -8.47 0.52 -20.83
CA GLN A 593 -7.49 -0.52 -21.15
C GLN A 593 -7.91 -1.94 -20.73
N GLY A 594 -9.17 -2.12 -20.30
CA GLY A 594 -9.63 -3.38 -19.73
C GLY A 594 -9.20 -3.53 -18.28
N CYS A 595 -9.35 -4.72 -17.71
CA CYS A 595 -8.97 -5.02 -16.33
C CYS A 595 -7.46 -5.32 -16.22
N GLU A 596 -6.61 -4.35 -16.57
CA GLU A 596 -5.15 -4.50 -16.68
C GLU A 596 -4.50 -5.11 -15.43
N LYS A 597 -5.05 -4.81 -14.23
CA LYS A 597 -4.54 -5.38 -12.99
C LYS A 597 -4.51 -6.89 -13.08
N PHE A 598 -5.64 -7.52 -13.42
CA PHE A 598 -5.75 -8.98 -13.54
C PHE A 598 -5.09 -9.55 -14.78
N VAL A 599 -5.21 -8.85 -15.91
CA VAL A 599 -4.82 -9.40 -17.20
C VAL A 599 -3.30 -9.33 -17.42
N LEU A 600 -2.66 -8.24 -16.98
CA LEU A 600 -1.24 -7.97 -17.28
C LEU A 600 -0.34 -7.98 -16.05
N LYS A 601 -0.88 -7.64 -14.87
CA LYS A 601 -0.07 -7.33 -13.67
C LYS A 601 -0.26 -8.32 -12.52
N PHE A 602 -1.25 -9.21 -12.60
CA PHE A 602 -1.56 -10.17 -11.55
C PHE A 602 -1.17 -11.58 -12.00
N PRO A 603 -0.42 -12.35 -11.18
CA PRO A 603 -0.12 -13.72 -11.52
C PRO A 603 -1.41 -14.54 -11.67
N LYS A 604 -1.63 -15.13 -12.85
CA LYS A 604 -2.86 -15.86 -13.18
C LYS A 604 -3.19 -16.98 -12.20
N GLN A 605 -2.18 -17.76 -11.77
CA GLN A 605 -2.34 -18.84 -10.80
C GLN A 605 -2.90 -18.34 -9.46
N VAL A 606 -2.45 -17.16 -9.04
CA VAL A 606 -2.91 -16.52 -7.81
C VAL A 606 -4.35 -16.04 -7.97
N LEU A 607 -4.69 -15.40 -9.10
CA LEU A 607 -6.08 -15.02 -9.40
C LEU A 607 -7.04 -16.22 -9.43
N THR A 608 -6.59 -17.33 -10.03
CA THR A 608 -7.36 -18.58 -10.09
C THR A 608 -7.61 -19.10 -8.66
N SER A 609 -6.55 -19.18 -7.85
CA SER A 609 -6.66 -19.59 -6.45
C SER A 609 -7.58 -18.68 -5.63
N PHE A 610 -7.61 -17.37 -5.94
CA PHE A 610 -8.55 -16.44 -5.31
C PHE A 610 -9.99 -16.79 -5.63
N VAL A 611 -10.32 -16.85 -6.92
CA VAL A 611 -11.70 -17.08 -7.39
C VAL A 611 -12.21 -18.43 -6.91
N ASP A 612 -11.36 -19.45 -6.97
CA ASP A 612 -11.71 -20.80 -6.53
C ASP A 612 -11.88 -20.93 -5.01
N SER A 613 -11.30 -20.01 -4.22
CA SER A 613 -11.48 -20.02 -2.77
C SER A 613 -12.86 -19.51 -2.33
N PHE A 614 -13.54 -18.71 -3.16
CA PHE A 614 -14.80 -18.05 -2.76
C PHE A 614 -15.89 -19.05 -2.34
N PRO A 615 -16.13 -20.15 -3.08
CA PRO A 615 -17.12 -21.15 -2.69
C PRO A 615 -16.88 -21.79 -1.32
N VAL A 616 -15.62 -21.88 -0.89
CA VAL A 616 -15.29 -22.40 0.44
C VAL A 616 -15.71 -21.40 1.50
N VAL A 617 -15.38 -20.12 1.31
CA VAL A 617 -15.67 -19.03 2.26
C VAL A 617 -17.17 -18.76 2.40
N TRP A 618 -17.98 -19.03 1.37
CA TRP A 618 -19.45 -18.94 1.46
C TRP A 618 -20.03 -19.83 2.57
N ASN A 619 -19.32 -20.88 2.99
CA ASN A 619 -19.75 -21.78 4.04
C ASN A 619 -19.45 -21.29 5.47
N LEU A 620 -18.89 -20.09 5.66
CA LEU A 620 -18.65 -19.51 7.00
C LEU A 620 -19.93 -19.30 7.83
N GLY A 621 -21.09 -19.20 7.17
CA GLY A 621 -22.38 -19.20 7.86
C GLY A 621 -22.68 -20.55 8.53
N PRO A 622 -22.85 -21.64 7.75
CA PRO A 622 -23.24 -22.96 8.28
C PRO A 622 -22.12 -23.74 8.99
N LYS A 623 -20.84 -23.47 8.70
CA LYS A 623 -19.69 -24.22 9.26
C LYS A 623 -18.89 -23.37 10.26
N THR A 624 -18.02 -23.99 11.05
CA THR A 624 -17.05 -23.26 11.88
C THR A 624 -15.86 -22.75 11.07
N GLU A 625 -15.15 -21.76 11.61
CA GLU A 625 -13.91 -21.22 11.02
C GLU A 625 -12.92 -22.34 10.70
N THR A 626 -12.70 -23.25 11.65
CA THR A 626 -11.80 -24.39 11.48
C THR A 626 -12.30 -25.36 10.41
N GLN A 627 -13.61 -25.66 10.36
CA GLN A 627 -14.19 -26.56 9.35
C GLN A 627 -14.07 -25.98 7.93
N VAL A 628 -14.36 -24.70 7.75
CA VAL A 628 -14.18 -24.01 6.46
C VAL A 628 -12.72 -24.05 6.03
N TYR A 629 -11.80 -23.84 6.96
CA TYR A 629 -10.37 -23.92 6.67
C TYR A 629 -9.92 -25.35 6.31
N GLU A 630 -10.42 -26.38 7.00
CA GLU A 630 -10.16 -27.79 6.63
C GLU A 630 -10.66 -28.10 5.22
N ASP A 631 -11.91 -27.75 4.90
CA ASP A 631 -12.47 -27.94 3.55
C ASP A 631 -11.57 -27.27 2.49
N TYR A 632 -11.07 -26.08 2.80
CA TYR A 632 -10.19 -25.33 1.91
C TYR A 632 -8.85 -26.06 1.71
N LEU A 633 -8.22 -26.54 2.78
CA LEU A 633 -6.95 -27.28 2.71
C LEU A 633 -7.10 -28.58 1.89
N GLU A 634 -8.18 -29.33 2.12
CA GLU A 634 -8.47 -30.56 1.39
C GLU A 634 -8.73 -30.29 -0.09
N TRP A 635 -9.54 -29.27 -0.38
CA TRP A 635 -9.83 -28.86 -1.74
C TRP A 635 -8.56 -28.43 -2.48
N ARG A 636 -7.68 -27.63 -1.85
CA ARG A 636 -6.39 -27.25 -2.45
C ARG A 636 -5.51 -28.46 -2.71
N TRP A 637 -5.42 -29.41 -1.77
CA TRP A 637 -4.63 -30.63 -1.97
C TRP A 637 -5.10 -31.42 -3.19
N GLN A 638 -6.42 -31.58 -3.35
CA GLN A 638 -7.00 -32.34 -4.46
C GLN A 638 -6.80 -31.67 -5.83
N ASN A 639 -6.68 -30.35 -5.86
CA ASN A 639 -6.51 -29.57 -7.09
C ASN A 639 -5.04 -29.26 -7.41
N LEU A 640 -4.10 -29.63 -6.54
CA LEU A 640 -2.67 -29.55 -6.83
C LEU A 640 -2.20 -30.84 -7.54
N PRO A 641 -1.42 -30.73 -8.62
CA PRO A 641 -1.01 -31.89 -9.39
C PRO A 641 -0.07 -32.81 -8.58
N SER A 642 -0.27 -34.12 -8.73
CA SER A 642 0.75 -35.15 -8.41
C SER A 642 1.09 -35.37 -6.92
N LEU A 643 0.22 -35.00 -5.97
CA LEU A 643 0.48 -35.16 -4.53
C LEU A 643 -0.08 -36.44 -3.90
N GLY A 644 -0.93 -37.19 -4.60
CA GLY A 644 -1.57 -38.41 -4.09
C GLY A 644 -2.81 -38.14 -3.22
N PRO A 645 -3.31 -39.13 -2.47
CA PRO A 645 -4.53 -38.98 -1.67
C PRO A 645 -4.34 -37.95 -0.55
N VAL A 646 -5.43 -37.30 -0.15
CA VAL A 646 -5.43 -36.35 0.95
C VAL A 646 -4.91 -37.02 2.23
N PRO A 647 -3.90 -36.44 2.92
CA PRO A 647 -3.40 -36.98 4.18
C PRO A 647 -4.50 -37.08 5.24
N ALA A 648 -4.43 -38.13 6.05
CA ALA A 648 -5.39 -38.42 7.12
C ALA A 648 -4.72 -38.83 8.44
N ASP A 649 -3.39 -38.69 8.53
CA ASP A 649 -2.62 -38.95 9.75
C ASP A 649 -2.48 -37.66 10.59
N ALA A 650 -1.80 -37.77 11.74
CA ALA A 650 -1.58 -36.63 12.64
C ALA A 650 -0.76 -35.48 12.00
N THR A 651 -0.10 -35.72 10.86
CA THR A 651 0.69 -34.72 10.12
C THR A 651 -0.12 -34.03 9.01
N ALA A 652 -1.40 -34.39 8.85
CA ALA A 652 -2.19 -33.99 7.69
C ALA A 652 -2.32 -32.47 7.53
N ILE A 653 -2.62 -31.76 8.62
CA ILE A 653 -2.79 -30.29 8.59
C ILE A 653 -1.47 -29.61 8.21
N ALA A 654 -0.35 -30.00 8.83
CA ALA A 654 0.96 -29.45 8.52
C ALA A 654 1.35 -29.67 7.05
N LYS A 655 1.19 -30.90 6.55
CA LYS A 655 1.47 -31.24 5.15
C LYS A 655 0.63 -30.39 4.19
N MET A 656 -0.69 -30.30 4.41
CA MET A 656 -1.58 -29.54 3.53
C MET A 656 -1.22 -28.04 3.55
N ARG A 657 -0.97 -27.46 4.72
CA ARG A 657 -0.61 -26.03 4.84
C ARG A 657 0.73 -25.72 4.16
N LEU A 658 1.79 -26.49 4.45
CA LEU A 658 3.12 -26.24 3.90
C LEU A 658 3.17 -26.42 2.37
N VAL A 659 2.44 -27.41 1.84
CA VAL A 659 2.31 -27.58 0.39
C VAL A 659 1.68 -26.34 -0.27
N ILE A 660 0.65 -25.76 0.36
CA ILE A 660 0.00 -24.55 -0.16
C ILE A 660 0.95 -23.33 -0.05
N MET A 661 1.65 -23.18 1.09
CA MET A 661 2.64 -22.12 1.31
C MET A 661 3.78 -22.16 0.30
N ALA A 662 4.17 -23.34 -0.17
CA ALA A 662 5.27 -23.50 -1.11
C ALA A 662 4.95 -23.16 -2.57
N GLN A 663 3.69 -22.79 -2.88
CA GLN A 663 3.28 -22.15 -4.14
C GLN A 663 3.93 -22.71 -5.42
N ASN A 664 4.12 -24.04 -5.52
CA ASN A 664 4.46 -24.88 -6.70
C ASN A 664 5.47 -26.02 -6.39
N ASP A 665 6.11 -26.04 -5.22
CA ASP A 665 7.10 -27.07 -4.85
C ASP A 665 6.56 -28.15 -3.88
N GLY A 666 5.27 -28.48 -4.00
CA GLY A 666 4.57 -29.37 -3.06
C GLY A 666 5.25 -30.73 -2.86
N SER A 667 5.71 -31.37 -3.94
CA SER A 667 6.41 -32.66 -3.87
C SER A 667 7.74 -32.57 -3.11
N GLU A 668 8.47 -31.47 -3.29
CA GLU A 668 9.76 -31.25 -2.63
C GLU A 668 9.58 -30.98 -1.14
N ILE A 669 8.54 -30.22 -0.76
CA ILE A 669 8.16 -30.02 0.63
C ILE A 669 7.79 -31.33 1.31
N ILE A 670 7.00 -32.18 0.66
CA ILE A 670 6.64 -33.49 1.22
C ILE A 670 7.89 -34.37 1.40
N ARG A 671 8.83 -34.31 0.46
CA ARG A 671 10.12 -35.00 0.57
C ARG A 671 10.95 -34.46 1.73
N ALA A 672 11.07 -33.15 1.88
CA ALA A 672 11.80 -32.51 2.98
C ALA A 672 11.17 -32.85 4.35
N LEU A 673 9.84 -32.79 4.45
CA LEU A 673 9.11 -33.19 5.66
C LEU A 673 9.41 -34.64 6.05
N SER A 674 9.50 -35.57 5.08
CA SER A 674 9.82 -36.97 5.38
C SER A 674 11.24 -37.21 5.91
N GLN A 675 12.13 -36.22 5.82
CA GLN A 675 13.51 -36.28 6.29
C GLN A 675 13.70 -35.65 7.67
N LEU A 676 12.70 -34.94 8.19
CA LEU A 676 12.75 -34.39 9.53
C LEU A 676 12.79 -35.53 10.56
N ASP A 677 13.48 -35.29 11.66
CA ASP A 677 13.37 -36.17 12.80
C ASP A 677 11.98 -36.05 13.45
N ARG A 678 11.71 -36.93 14.41
CA ARG A 678 10.41 -36.99 15.06
C ARG A 678 10.11 -35.73 15.88
N GLU A 679 11.11 -35.12 16.50
CA GLU A 679 10.92 -33.98 17.40
C GLU A 679 10.57 -32.73 16.59
N ASP A 680 11.31 -32.46 15.51
CA ASP A 680 11.02 -31.36 14.59
C ASP A 680 9.65 -31.53 13.91
N MET A 681 9.30 -32.76 13.52
CA MET A 681 8.00 -33.06 12.94
C MET A 681 6.86 -32.84 13.93
N GLU A 682 7.03 -33.23 15.20
CA GLU A 682 6.04 -33.01 16.26
C GLU A 682 5.80 -31.51 16.48
N ILE A 683 6.87 -30.70 16.56
CA ILE A 683 6.78 -29.24 16.72
C ILE A 683 6.04 -28.59 15.55
N ILE A 684 6.43 -28.92 14.30
CA ILE A 684 5.79 -28.36 13.11
C ILE A 684 4.30 -28.73 13.06
N CYS A 685 3.96 -29.98 13.41
CA CYS A 685 2.58 -30.43 13.45
C CYS A 685 1.77 -29.71 14.53
N GLU A 686 2.34 -29.48 15.71
CA GLU A 686 1.70 -28.75 16.79
C GLU A 686 1.42 -27.30 16.38
N GLU A 687 2.45 -26.56 15.94
CA GLU A 687 2.36 -25.15 15.56
C GLU A 687 1.38 -24.92 14.40
N LEU A 688 1.46 -25.76 13.35
CA LEU A 688 0.57 -25.61 12.20
C LEU A 688 -0.87 -26.10 12.46
N SER A 689 -1.10 -26.83 13.55
CA SER A 689 -2.44 -27.24 13.98
C SER A 689 -3.11 -26.24 14.92
N LEU A 690 -2.43 -25.15 15.30
CA LEU A 690 -3.05 -24.10 16.10
C LEU A 690 -4.15 -23.40 15.30
N THR A 691 -5.37 -23.38 15.85
CA THR A 691 -6.54 -22.77 15.21
C THR A 691 -6.67 -21.28 15.54
N GLY A 692 -6.05 -20.81 16.62
CA GLY A 692 -6.30 -19.47 17.19
C GLY A 692 -7.69 -19.32 17.82
N LEU A 693 -8.40 -20.43 18.07
CA LEU A 693 -9.74 -20.49 18.67
C LEU A 693 -9.75 -21.53 19.79
N SER A 694 -10.08 -21.10 21.01
CA SER A 694 -9.97 -21.95 22.21
C SER A 694 -10.97 -23.11 22.25
N ASP A 695 -12.05 -23.03 21.49
CA ASP A 695 -13.13 -24.01 21.44
C ASP A 695 -13.12 -24.88 20.16
N GLN A 696 -12.17 -24.66 19.24
CA GLN A 696 -12.10 -25.38 17.97
C GLN A 696 -10.76 -26.08 17.76
N SER A 697 -10.82 -27.29 17.22
CA SER A 697 -9.67 -28.09 16.81
C SER A 697 -9.93 -28.73 15.45
N PHE A 698 -8.87 -29.00 14.70
CA PHE A 698 -8.93 -29.74 13.46
C PHE A 698 -9.44 -31.17 13.69
N THR A 699 -10.31 -31.66 12.81
CA THR A 699 -10.88 -33.01 12.90
C THR A 699 -9.84 -34.09 12.68
N LYS A 700 -8.75 -33.77 11.96
CA LYS A 700 -7.65 -34.70 11.64
C LYS A 700 -6.54 -34.79 12.69
N VAL A 701 -6.58 -33.98 13.75
CA VAL A 701 -5.59 -34.02 14.83
C VAL A 701 -6.05 -35.01 15.89
N ILE A 702 -5.38 -36.16 15.98
CA ILE A 702 -5.66 -37.19 17.00
C ILE A 702 -4.67 -37.00 18.16
N GLY A 703 -5.13 -36.43 19.28
CA GLY A 703 -4.32 -36.23 20.48
C GLY A 703 -5.09 -35.53 21.61
N PRO A 704 -4.58 -35.53 22.86
CA PRO A 704 -5.18 -34.76 23.94
C PRO A 704 -5.19 -33.28 23.56
N LYS A 705 -6.34 -32.61 23.77
CA LYS A 705 -6.47 -31.17 23.54
C LYS A 705 -5.33 -30.47 24.29
N PRO A 706 -4.58 -29.55 23.66
CA PRO A 706 -3.60 -28.75 24.40
C PRO A 706 -4.36 -28.06 25.53
N SER A 707 -4.04 -28.47 26.76
CA SER A 707 -4.54 -27.81 27.96
C SER A 707 -4.17 -26.35 27.83
N GLY A 708 -5.12 -25.43 28.04
CA GLY A 708 -4.95 -23.98 27.88
C GLY A 708 -3.89 -23.35 28.80
N GLN A 709 -2.63 -23.74 28.63
CA GLN A 709 -1.48 -23.02 29.10
C GLN A 709 -1.19 -21.94 28.06
N ARG A 710 -1.47 -20.70 28.46
CA ARG A 710 -0.95 -19.51 27.82
C ARG A 710 0.57 -19.65 27.66
N PHE A 711 1.04 -20.02 26.47
CA PHE A 711 2.40 -19.72 26.07
C PHE A 711 2.44 -18.25 25.67
N ALA A 712 2.99 -17.42 26.56
CA ALA A 712 3.22 -15.99 26.39
C ALA A 712 4.35 -15.68 25.37
N GLY A 713 4.36 -16.37 24.23
CA GLY A 713 5.44 -16.30 23.25
C GLY A 713 5.01 -16.44 21.79
N SER A 714 3.71 -16.56 21.49
CA SER A 714 3.23 -16.45 20.12
C SER A 714 3.15 -14.98 19.72
N ALA A 715 3.68 -14.61 18.55
CA ALA A 715 3.56 -13.27 17.97
C ALA A 715 2.09 -12.82 17.71
N PHE A 716 1.12 -13.69 18.02
CA PHE A 716 -0.32 -13.44 17.84
C PHE A 716 -1.13 -13.55 19.15
N SER A 717 -0.50 -13.56 20.33
CA SER A 717 -1.24 -13.51 21.61
C SER A 717 -1.60 -12.06 22.01
N ASP A 718 -2.86 -11.70 21.79
CA ASP A 718 -3.69 -10.60 22.30
C ASP A 718 -3.03 -9.41 23.04
N GLU A 719 -3.19 -8.21 22.48
CA GLU A 719 -3.26 -6.96 23.24
C GLU A 719 -4.54 -6.93 24.09
N GLU A 720 -4.35 -7.10 25.40
CA GLU A 720 -5.35 -6.98 26.45
C GLU A 720 -5.75 -5.51 26.63
N SER A 721 -6.77 -5.02 25.91
CA SER A 721 -7.35 -3.69 26.10
C SER A 721 -8.80 -3.57 25.59
N ALA A 722 -9.76 -4.25 26.22
CA ALA A 722 -11.19 -3.89 26.07
C ALA A 722 -12.16 -4.40 27.15
N ASP A 723 -11.81 -5.39 27.98
CA ASP A 723 -12.84 -6.14 28.74
C ASP A 723 -13.02 -5.79 30.22
N ARG A 724 -12.52 -4.62 30.65
CA ARG A 724 -12.66 -4.16 32.06
C ARG A 724 -13.68 -3.05 32.31
N ALA A 725 -14.41 -2.61 31.30
CA ALA A 725 -15.34 -1.46 31.42
C ALA A 725 -16.84 -1.83 31.40
N ASN A 726 -17.23 -3.11 31.39
CA ASN A 726 -18.64 -3.52 31.27
C ASN A 726 -19.15 -4.38 32.45
N ARG A 727 -18.51 -4.30 33.61
CA ARG A 727 -19.11 -4.69 34.88
C ARG A 727 -18.99 -3.51 35.82
N GLU A 728 -20.15 -2.98 36.21
CA GLU A 728 -20.40 -1.74 36.97
C GLU A 728 -20.52 -0.48 36.09
N GLY A 729 -21.77 -0.14 35.74
CA GLY A 729 -22.15 1.05 35.00
C GLY A 729 -23.54 0.93 34.39
#